data_AF-A0A537SR16-F1
#
_entry.id   AF-A0A537SR16-F1
#
_cell.length_a   1.000
_cell.length_b   1.000
_cell.length_c   1.000
_cell.angle_alpha   90.00
_cell.angle_beta   90.00
_cell.angle_gamma   90.00
#
_symmetry.space_group_name_H-M   'P 1'
#
loop_
_entity.id
_entity.type
_entity.pdbx_description
1 polymer ?
#
loop_
_entity_poly.entity_id
_entity_poly.type
_entity_poly.pdbx_seq_one_letter_code
_entity_poly.pdbx_strand_id
1 'polypeptide(L)'
;MVTVAYRRPPAARPPKVSFVLLDWSCRESLHSLDYLAQQTVDRDDYEVIWIEFYQQRNPELDKKVADYSTRDRPSPIDFWIIIGMDRSLYYHKHLMYNIGIVQSRGDIVVICDSDAMFPPNFVETVITTFRENPDSVVHFDQVRNAREDFYPFNYPSFEEVLGAGVLNWRDGKTTGLWDIADPLHTRNYGACFCARRADLIAIGGADEHLDYLGHVCGPYELTFRLVNKGLREIWHDQVFLYHTWHPGSDGDFNYIGPHDGRHMSATALAIRETGRIMPLVENGTIRGLREGRGLDLSVLVDPSYREAWTEEVVSRSPRFQLFNQNKDAPRLIMTLSQYNLVAYDRKYYGVPHDLGPVNLEEESVRQHPRILHGDTLEAVQGATNWLAPAPSAPEAAAADVLAFQPKGTADAQIPDPVRSLAAHKTEHSAARTSAVARASVPSLTESPVAAAKNGIGSIVDFVANAISQSQLKRDMINQRVERIEAEYELRNQVVTQMKAAGLQKDRLITALQDRIAEIERDREELSREARHWRDHALQFRQNLELLPLLHRKEIAMDTGSGVLVLPTCEPGHFLYGPYLPLQAGQYSLSVRFRAAWVLRPKEPVLTVEIAAGGKVLTVEVVSMDGTDSSNIEFTVPPGVDLDTDKMEFRFAHHANASLEVREVQLSAPHSTGSKKSRLSAPNFLWRSPPLRLFHRPPRQGVT
;
A
#
# COMPACT_ATOMS: atom_id res chain seq x y z
N MET A 1 -12.45 -29.87 -10.81
CA MET A 1 -12.89 -28.49 -10.50
C MET A 1 -11.97 -27.50 -11.17
N VAL A 2 -10.66 -27.56 -10.91
CA VAL A 2 -9.65 -26.89 -11.73
C VAL A 2 -9.92 -27.12 -13.23
N THR A 3 -10.02 -26.03 -13.99
CA THR A 3 -10.40 -25.98 -15.41
C THR A 3 -9.30 -25.28 -16.19
N VAL A 4 -8.94 -25.82 -17.36
CA VAL A 4 -7.97 -25.20 -18.27
C VAL A 4 -8.70 -24.25 -19.20
N ALA A 5 -8.53 -22.95 -19.02
CA ALA A 5 -9.19 -21.93 -19.82
C ALA A 5 -8.45 -21.62 -21.13
N TYR A 6 -7.12 -21.71 -21.11
CA TYR A 6 -6.22 -21.61 -22.26
C TYR A 6 -4.95 -22.42 -22.01
N ARG A 7 -4.37 -22.98 -23.07
CA ARG A 7 -3.02 -23.57 -23.04
C ARG A 7 -2.34 -23.37 -24.39
N ARG A 8 -1.16 -22.74 -24.39
CA ARG A 8 -0.28 -22.63 -25.55
C ARG A 8 0.30 -24.02 -25.87
N PRO A 9 0.48 -24.40 -27.15
CA PRO A 9 1.25 -25.59 -27.50
C PRO A 9 2.66 -25.53 -26.88
N PRO A 10 3.17 -26.62 -26.29
CA PRO A 10 4.47 -26.61 -25.63
C PRO A 10 5.61 -26.43 -26.64
N ALA A 11 6.57 -25.56 -26.30
CA ALA A 11 7.84 -25.46 -27.00
C ALA A 11 8.60 -26.80 -27.01
N ALA A 12 9.46 -26.99 -28.01
CA ALA A 12 10.25 -28.22 -28.20
C ALA A 12 11.25 -28.51 -27.06
N ARG A 13 11.57 -27.49 -26.26
CA ARG A 13 12.37 -27.56 -25.03
C ARG A 13 11.51 -27.19 -23.81
N PRO A 14 11.77 -27.75 -22.61
CA PRO A 14 11.18 -27.20 -21.40
C PRO A 14 11.71 -25.75 -21.19
N PRO A 15 10.89 -24.85 -20.63
CA PRO A 15 11.36 -23.54 -20.20
C PRO A 15 12.32 -23.70 -19.01
N LYS A 16 13.15 -22.68 -18.75
CA LYS A 16 14.00 -22.61 -17.55
C LYS A 16 13.23 -22.07 -16.35
N VAL A 17 12.27 -21.16 -16.60
CA VAL A 17 11.51 -20.42 -15.58
C VAL A 17 10.01 -20.58 -15.80
N SER A 18 9.25 -20.82 -14.73
CA SER A 18 7.78 -20.78 -14.72
C SER A 18 7.30 -19.65 -13.81
N PHE A 19 6.66 -18.63 -14.38
CA PHE A 19 5.99 -17.57 -13.63
C PHE A 19 4.60 -18.02 -13.20
N VAL A 20 4.26 -17.79 -11.94
CA VAL A 20 2.98 -18.10 -11.30
C VAL A 20 2.33 -16.79 -10.89
N LEU A 21 1.41 -16.30 -11.74
CA LEU A 21 0.66 -15.07 -11.54
C LEU A 21 -0.75 -15.40 -11.03
N LEU A 22 -1.19 -14.71 -9.98
CA LEU A 22 -2.45 -14.98 -9.29
C LEU A 22 -3.49 -13.89 -9.55
N ASP A 23 -4.75 -14.29 -9.72
CA ASP A 23 -5.92 -13.40 -9.65
C ASP A 23 -7.04 -14.07 -8.82
N TRP A 24 -7.70 -13.28 -7.97
CA TRP A 24 -8.92 -13.66 -7.26
C TRP A 24 -10.08 -12.76 -7.73
N SER A 25 -10.14 -12.56 -9.05
CA SER A 25 -11.06 -11.68 -9.76
C SER A 25 -11.05 -10.24 -9.24
N CYS A 26 -9.84 -9.74 -8.97
CA CYS A 26 -9.56 -8.40 -8.46
C CYS A 26 -8.72 -7.53 -9.42
N ARG A 27 -8.21 -8.07 -10.54
CA ARG A 27 -7.34 -7.31 -11.45
C ARG A 27 -8.10 -6.49 -12.49
N GLU A 28 -7.99 -5.18 -12.35
CA GLU A 28 -8.48 -4.16 -13.29
C GLU A 28 -7.53 -3.93 -14.49
N SER A 29 -6.28 -4.39 -14.38
CA SER A 29 -5.25 -4.25 -15.41
C SER A 29 -4.44 -5.54 -15.56
N LEU A 30 -4.03 -5.83 -16.79
CA LEU A 30 -3.25 -7.02 -17.18
C LEU A 30 -1.87 -6.64 -17.74
N HIS A 31 -1.37 -5.45 -17.38
CA HIS A 31 -0.17 -4.84 -17.98
C HIS A 31 1.12 -5.65 -17.74
N SER A 32 1.23 -6.37 -16.62
CA SER A 32 2.37 -7.25 -16.31
C SER A 32 2.69 -8.24 -17.42
N LEU A 33 1.64 -8.74 -18.11
CA LEU A 33 1.78 -9.63 -19.25
C LEU A 33 2.47 -8.98 -20.45
N ASP A 34 2.38 -7.66 -20.61
CA ASP A 34 3.06 -6.91 -21.67
C ASP A 34 4.52 -6.60 -21.33
N TYR A 35 4.86 -6.42 -20.04
CA TYR A 35 6.26 -6.31 -19.60
C TYR A 35 6.97 -7.67 -19.62
N LEU A 36 6.30 -8.75 -19.21
CA LEU A 36 6.82 -10.11 -19.32
C LEU A 36 6.91 -10.60 -20.77
N ALA A 37 6.14 -10.04 -21.71
CA ALA A 37 6.32 -10.30 -23.15
C ALA A 37 7.46 -9.49 -23.79
N GLN A 38 8.11 -8.57 -23.06
CA GLN A 38 9.18 -7.68 -23.54
C GLN A 38 10.49 -7.92 -22.77
N GLN A 39 11.00 -9.15 -22.85
CA GLN A 39 12.21 -9.59 -22.15
C GLN A 39 13.40 -9.83 -23.11
N THR A 40 14.63 -9.78 -22.60
CA THR A 40 15.87 -10.00 -23.37
C THR A 40 16.09 -11.45 -23.81
N VAL A 41 15.40 -12.41 -23.18
CA VAL A 41 15.51 -13.84 -23.48
C VAL A 41 14.39 -14.34 -24.39
N ASP A 42 14.63 -15.46 -25.06
CA ASP A 42 13.64 -16.19 -25.87
C ASP A 42 12.34 -16.44 -25.09
N ARG A 43 11.18 -16.23 -25.73
CA ARG A 43 9.87 -16.46 -25.12
C ARG A 43 9.58 -17.94 -24.85
N ASP A 44 10.40 -18.85 -25.36
CA ASP A 44 10.39 -20.29 -25.04
C ASP A 44 11.40 -20.67 -23.93
N ASP A 45 12.18 -19.72 -23.40
CA ASP A 45 13.02 -19.93 -22.21
C ASP A 45 12.27 -19.75 -20.87
N TYR A 46 11.05 -19.23 -20.91
CA TYR A 46 10.17 -19.08 -19.75
C TYR A 46 8.72 -19.36 -20.14
N GLU A 47 7.89 -19.71 -19.16
CA GLU A 47 6.44 -19.81 -19.32
C GLU A 47 5.71 -18.97 -18.27
N VAL A 48 4.51 -18.51 -18.59
CA VAL A 48 3.64 -17.72 -17.71
C VAL A 48 2.33 -18.47 -17.47
N ILE A 49 2.09 -18.78 -16.20
CA ILE A 49 0.92 -19.49 -15.68
C ILE A 49 0.04 -18.46 -14.95
N TRP A 50 -1.17 -18.22 -15.45
CA TRP A 50 -2.18 -17.36 -14.83
C TRP A 50 -3.22 -18.22 -14.10
N ILE A 51 -3.49 -17.92 -12.84
CA ILE A 51 -4.37 -18.73 -11.97
C ILE A 51 -5.48 -17.85 -11.39
N GLU A 52 -6.72 -18.08 -11.85
CA GLU A 52 -7.94 -17.49 -11.30
C GLU A 52 -8.47 -18.35 -10.14
N PHE A 53 -8.74 -17.75 -8.98
CA PHE A 53 -9.32 -18.46 -7.82
C PHE A 53 -10.81 -18.78 -8.02
N TYR A 54 -11.61 -17.77 -8.38
CA TYR A 54 -13.06 -17.91 -8.50
C TYR A 54 -13.51 -18.48 -9.85
N GLN A 55 -14.80 -18.78 -10.00
CA GLN A 55 -15.44 -19.30 -11.21
C GLN A 55 -15.49 -18.33 -12.41
N GLN A 56 -14.68 -17.26 -12.43
CA GLN A 56 -14.73 -16.22 -13.45
C GLN A 56 -13.68 -16.44 -14.54
N ARG A 57 -14.10 -16.38 -15.81
CA ARG A 57 -13.21 -16.27 -16.97
C ARG A 57 -13.09 -14.78 -17.34
N ASN A 58 -11.91 -14.19 -17.17
CA ASN A 58 -11.63 -12.78 -17.46
C ASN A 58 -11.65 -12.49 -18.98
N PRO A 59 -12.63 -11.73 -19.51
CA PRO A 59 -12.77 -11.51 -20.96
C PRO A 59 -11.68 -10.61 -21.54
N GLU A 60 -11.04 -9.74 -20.73
CA GLU A 60 -9.91 -8.92 -21.18
C GLU A 60 -8.64 -9.77 -21.34
N LEU A 61 -8.52 -10.91 -20.65
CA LEU A 61 -7.43 -11.86 -20.84
C LEU A 61 -7.61 -12.67 -22.13
N ASP A 62 -8.84 -13.13 -22.44
CA ASP A 62 -9.17 -13.72 -23.75
C ASP A 62 -8.85 -12.77 -24.91
N LYS A 63 -9.30 -11.52 -24.78
CA LYS A 63 -9.03 -10.43 -25.74
C LYS A 63 -7.53 -10.18 -25.88
N LYS A 64 -6.76 -10.11 -24.78
CA LYS A 64 -5.30 -9.94 -24.82
C LYS A 64 -4.60 -11.10 -25.54
N VAL A 65 -5.01 -12.35 -25.33
CA VAL A 65 -4.45 -13.50 -26.06
C VAL A 65 -4.76 -13.41 -27.57
N ALA A 66 -5.98 -13.03 -27.94
CA ALA A 66 -6.35 -12.80 -29.34
C ALA A 66 -5.58 -11.63 -29.98
N ASP A 67 -5.35 -10.53 -29.24
CA ASP A 67 -4.60 -9.36 -29.68
C ASP A 67 -3.12 -9.66 -29.94
N TYR A 68 -2.52 -10.61 -29.22
CA TYR A 68 -1.15 -11.08 -29.53
C TYR A 68 -1.15 -12.01 -30.76
N SER A 69 -2.10 -12.96 -30.83
CA SER A 69 -2.21 -13.87 -31.96
C SER A 69 -2.50 -13.17 -33.29
N THR A 70 -3.26 -12.08 -33.30
CA THR A 70 -3.55 -11.29 -34.51
C THR A 70 -2.39 -10.39 -34.95
N ARG A 71 -1.38 -10.21 -34.10
CA ARG A 71 -0.15 -9.43 -34.38
C ARG A 71 1.06 -10.32 -34.67
N ASP A 72 0.83 -11.63 -34.90
CA ASP A 72 1.86 -12.67 -35.09
C ASP A 72 2.90 -12.68 -33.94
N ARG A 73 2.43 -12.49 -32.71
CA ARG A 73 3.25 -12.57 -31.49
C ARG A 73 2.95 -13.86 -30.73
N PRO A 74 3.95 -14.47 -30.06
CA PRO A 74 3.70 -15.52 -29.08
C PRO A 74 2.67 -15.05 -28.03
N SER A 75 1.81 -15.97 -27.58
CA SER A 75 0.84 -15.66 -26.52
C SER A 75 1.56 -15.14 -25.26
N PRO A 76 1.04 -14.10 -24.59
CA PRO A 76 1.69 -13.55 -23.40
C PRO A 76 1.63 -14.53 -22.22
N ILE A 77 0.63 -15.41 -22.21
CA ILE A 77 0.48 -16.53 -21.27
C ILE A 77 0.66 -17.88 -21.98
N ASP A 78 1.17 -18.89 -21.26
CA ASP A 78 1.27 -20.27 -21.78
C ASP A 78 0.21 -21.19 -21.18
N PHE A 79 -0.27 -20.88 -19.96
CA PHE A 79 -1.25 -21.71 -19.26
C PHE A 79 -2.20 -20.81 -18.46
N TRP A 80 -3.50 -20.92 -18.67
CA TRP A 80 -4.53 -20.27 -17.87
C TRP A 80 -5.39 -21.32 -17.16
N ILE A 81 -5.42 -21.19 -15.85
CA ILE A 81 -6.07 -22.10 -14.93
C ILE A 81 -7.19 -21.32 -14.20
N ILE A 82 -8.38 -21.91 -14.12
CA ILE A 82 -9.48 -21.42 -13.29
C ILE A 82 -9.76 -22.50 -12.25
N ILE A 83 -9.54 -22.19 -10.96
CA ILE A 83 -9.73 -23.17 -9.87
C ILE A 83 -11.22 -23.51 -9.69
N GLY A 84 -12.09 -22.51 -9.87
CA GLY A 84 -13.53 -22.69 -9.79
C GLY A 84 -14.07 -22.68 -8.35
N MET A 85 -13.49 -21.85 -7.48
CA MET A 85 -14.06 -21.56 -6.17
C MET A 85 -15.28 -20.64 -6.28
N ASP A 86 -16.19 -20.74 -5.31
CA ASP A 86 -17.34 -19.84 -5.21
C ASP A 86 -16.95 -18.50 -4.56
N ARG A 87 -17.63 -17.41 -4.92
CA ARG A 87 -17.35 -16.07 -4.34
C ARG A 87 -17.71 -15.95 -2.85
N SER A 88 -18.47 -16.90 -2.30
CA SER A 88 -18.69 -17.06 -0.85
C SER A 88 -17.51 -17.72 -0.09
N LEU A 89 -16.53 -18.27 -0.82
CA LEU A 89 -15.29 -18.80 -0.25
C LEU A 89 -14.23 -17.73 -0.21
N TYR A 90 -13.46 -17.71 0.86
CA TYR A 90 -12.40 -16.75 1.07
C TYR A 90 -11.11 -17.22 0.38
N TYR A 91 -10.35 -16.27 -0.19
CA TYR A 91 -9.22 -16.61 -1.08
C TYR A 91 -7.98 -17.07 -0.31
N HIS A 92 -7.19 -17.94 -0.97
CA HIS A 92 -6.10 -18.66 -0.32
C HIS A 92 -4.88 -18.77 -1.26
N LYS A 93 -3.94 -17.81 -1.17
CA LYS A 93 -2.81 -17.71 -2.11
C LYS A 93 -1.94 -18.97 -2.12
N HIS A 94 -1.74 -19.63 -0.97
CA HIS A 94 -0.91 -20.82 -0.87
C HIS A 94 -1.43 -22.02 -1.69
N LEU A 95 -2.75 -22.19 -1.84
CA LEU A 95 -3.33 -23.19 -2.74
C LEU A 95 -2.98 -22.87 -4.21
N MET A 96 -3.06 -21.59 -4.57
CA MET A 96 -2.74 -21.12 -5.91
C MET A 96 -1.24 -21.28 -6.20
N TYR A 97 -0.37 -21.03 -5.22
CA TYR A 97 1.07 -21.32 -5.29
C TYR A 97 1.30 -22.82 -5.54
N ASN A 98 0.64 -23.72 -4.80
CA ASN A 98 0.79 -25.17 -5.01
C ASN A 98 0.30 -25.62 -6.39
N ILE A 99 -0.81 -25.09 -6.88
CA ILE A 99 -1.28 -25.34 -8.25
C ILE A 99 -0.24 -24.85 -9.28
N GLY A 100 0.35 -23.67 -9.08
CA GLY A 100 1.46 -23.16 -9.90
C GLY A 100 2.68 -24.08 -9.88
N ILE A 101 3.14 -24.50 -8.70
CA ILE A 101 4.31 -25.40 -8.52
C ILE A 101 4.07 -26.76 -9.19
N VAL A 102 2.88 -27.36 -9.01
CA VAL A 102 2.50 -28.61 -9.67
C VAL A 102 2.56 -28.47 -11.19
N GLN A 103 1.97 -27.41 -11.74
CA GLN A 103 1.80 -27.23 -13.19
C GLN A 103 3.04 -26.66 -13.91
N SER A 104 3.98 -26.07 -13.16
CA SER A 104 5.26 -25.55 -13.67
C SER A 104 6.08 -26.65 -14.36
N ARG A 105 6.63 -26.32 -15.53
CA ARG A 105 7.57 -27.15 -16.31
C ARG A 105 9.02 -26.70 -16.17
N GLY A 106 9.27 -25.49 -15.66
CA GLY A 106 10.60 -24.93 -15.45
C GLY A 106 11.31 -25.43 -14.20
N ASP A 107 12.64 -25.38 -14.23
CA ASP A 107 13.51 -25.70 -13.10
C ASP A 107 13.40 -24.66 -11.96
N ILE A 108 13.08 -23.41 -12.31
CA ILE A 108 12.89 -22.28 -11.40
C ILE A 108 11.41 -21.88 -11.44
N VAL A 109 10.76 -21.79 -10.28
CA VAL A 109 9.41 -21.21 -10.14
C VAL A 109 9.57 -19.80 -9.60
N VAL A 110 8.86 -18.85 -10.20
CA VAL A 110 8.75 -17.46 -9.74
C VAL A 110 7.31 -17.18 -9.36
N ILE A 111 7.09 -16.68 -8.15
CA ILE A 111 5.80 -16.28 -7.59
C ILE A 111 5.90 -14.77 -7.38
N CYS A 112 5.11 -13.98 -8.08
CA CYS A 112 5.19 -12.52 -8.03
C CYS A 112 3.83 -11.84 -8.23
N ASP A 113 3.79 -10.54 -7.95
CA ASP A 113 2.63 -9.69 -8.18
C ASP A 113 2.21 -9.68 -9.66
N SER A 114 0.91 -9.91 -9.89
CA SER A 114 0.26 -9.98 -11.21
C SER A 114 -0.08 -8.63 -11.85
N ASP A 115 0.33 -7.55 -11.18
CA ASP A 115 0.11 -6.13 -11.48
C ASP A 115 1.38 -5.28 -11.29
N ALA A 116 2.56 -5.90 -11.42
CA ALA A 116 3.84 -5.22 -11.43
C ALA A 116 4.38 -4.97 -12.85
N MET A 117 5.18 -3.92 -13.01
CA MET A 117 6.02 -3.67 -14.18
C MET A 117 7.36 -4.41 -14.00
N PHE A 118 7.82 -5.08 -15.06
CA PHE A 118 9.06 -5.86 -15.07
C PHE A 118 10.09 -5.24 -16.01
N PRO A 119 11.36 -5.04 -15.60
CA PRO A 119 12.40 -4.53 -16.50
C PRO A 119 12.78 -5.59 -17.55
N PRO A 120 13.27 -5.20 -18.76
CA PRO A 120 13.48 -6.15 -19.86
C PRO A 120 14.50 -7.26 -19.59
N ASN A 121 15.47 -7.05 -18.69
CA ASN A 121 16.49 -8.04 -18.34
C ASN A 121 16.08 -8.95 -17.16
N PHE A 122 14.82 -8.90 -16.70
CA PHE A 122 14.39 -9.56 -15.47
C PHE A 122 14.52 -11.09 -15.55
N VAL A 123 13.99 -11.74 -16.59
CA VAL A 123 14.08 -13.21 -16.75
C VAL A 123 15.54 -13.66 -16.90
N GLU A 124 16.37 -12.89 -17.62
CA GLU A 124 17.81 -13.15 -17.76
C GLU A 124 18.55 -13.08 -16.42
N THR A 125 18.15 -12.13 -15.57
CA THR A 125 18.67 -11.96 -14.21
C THR A 125 18.30 -13.17 -13.36
N VAL A 126 17.02 -13.58 -13.31
CA VAL A 126 16.57 -14.78 -12.59
C VAL A 126 17.36 -16.03 -13.01
N ILE A 127 17.49 -16.28 -14.32
CA ILE A 127 18.25 -17.43 -14.85
C ILE A 127 19.72 -17.37 -14.44
N THR A 128 20.32 -16.18 -14.39
CA THR A 128 21.74 -15.99 -14.06
C THR A 128 21.99 -16.10 -12.56
N THR A 129 21.15 -15.51 -11.71
CA THR A 129 21.26 -15.66 -10.25
C THR A 129 21.20 -17.12 -9.82
N PHE A 130 20.31 -17.94 -10.41
CA PHE A 130 20.23 -19.38 -10.13
C PHE A 130 21.32 -20.23 -10.79
N ARG A 131 22.05 -19.71 -11.79
CA ARG A 131 23.26 -20.34 -12.34
C ARG A 131 24.44 -20.17 -11.39
N GLU A 132 24.56 -18.99 -10.77
CA GLU A 132 25.64 -18.62 -9.85
C GLU A 132 25.37 -19.07 -8.40
N ASN A 133 24.09 -19.15 -8.02
CA ASN A 133 23.62 -19.48 -6.67
C ASN A 133 22.59 -20.63 -6.74
N PRO A 134 22.99 -21.86 -7.12
CA PRO A 134 22.04 -22.95 -7.36
C PRO A 134 21.21 -23.31 -6.13
N ASP A 135 21.83 -23.30 -4.94
CA ASP A 135 21.25 -23.68 -3.64
C ASP A 135 20.69 -22.46 -2.89
N SER A 136 19.81 -21.69 -3.55
CA SER A 136 19.26 -20.45 -2.99
C SER A 136 17.75 -20.27 -3.16
N VAL A 137 17.18 -19.45 -2.29
CA VAL A 137 15.87 -18.83 -2.45
C VAL A 137 16.12 -17.34 -2.68
N VAL A 138 15.62 -16.80 -3.78
CA VAL A 138 15.93 -15.45 -4.26
C VAL A 138 14.69 -14.59 -4.22
N HIS A 139 14.80 -13.39 -3.67
CA HIS A 139 13.75 -12.36 -3.68
C HIS A 139 14.18 -11.15 -4.52
N PHE A 140 13.21 -10.54 -5.19
CA PHE A 140 13.37 -9.25 -5.87
C PHE A 140 12.40 -8.25 -5.25
N ASP A 141 12.93 -7.22 -4.61
CA ASP A 141 12.11 -6.20 -3.94
C ASP A 141 11.44 -5.26 -4.95
N GLN A 142 10.45 -4.49 -4.50
CA GLN A 142 9.56 -3.71 -5.36
C GLN A 142 9.59 -2.22 -5.02
N VAL A 143 9.82 -1.40 -6.03
CA VAL A 143 9.63 0.06 -5.98
C VAL A 143 8.14 0.36 -6.02
N ARG A 144 7.64 1.13 -5.06
CA ARG A 144 6.22 1.54 -4.98
C ARG A 144 6.09 3.05 -5.11
N ASN A 145 5.09 3.51 -5.87
CA ASN A 145 4.81 4.94 -6.07
C ASN A 145 3.32 5.27 -5.81
N ALA A 146 3.08 6.30 -4.99
CA ALA A 146 1.76 6.73 -4.54
C ALA A 146 1.01 7.69 -5.50
N ARG A 147 1.49 7.88 -6.73
CA ARG A 147 0.82 8.72 -7.73
C ARG A 147 -0.48 8.08 -8.24
N GLU A 148 -1.60 8.59 -7.72
CA GLU A 148 -2.95 8.29 -8.23
C GLU A 148 -3.12 8.60 -9.73
N ASP A 149 -2.33 9.54 -10.29
CA ASP A 149 -2.40 9.87 -11.73
C ASP A 149 -1.77 8.81 -12.66
N PHE A 150 -1.24 7.72 -12.11
CA PHE A 150 -0.95 6.49 -12.87
C PHE A 150 -2.17 5.57 -13.00
N TYR A 151 -3.25 5.79 -12.24
CA TYR A 151 -4.46 4.97 -12.22
C TYR A 151 -5.59 5.57 -13.10
N PRO A 152 -6.36 4.75 -13.85
CA PRO A 152 -6.12 3.34 -14.16
C PRO A 152 -4.87 3.16 -15.04
N PHE A 153 -4.13 2.06 -14.83
CA PHE A 153 -2.75 1.87 -15.27
C PHE A 153 -2.45 2.41 -16.69
N ASN A 154 -1.72 3.53 -16.75
CA ASN A 154 -1.50 4.30 -17.97
C ASN A 154 -0.11 4.12 -18.63
N TYR A 155 0.61 3.05 -18.28
CA TYR A 155 1.94 2.69 -18.80
C TYR A 155 3.02 3.78 -18.58
N PRO A 156 3.25 4.23 -17.33
CA PRO A 156 4.33 5.17 -17.03
C PRO A 156 5.71 4.55 -17.31
N SER A 157 6.70 5.40 -17.57
CA SER A 157 8.09 4.97 -17.64
C SER A 157 8.65 4.63 -16.26
N PHE A 158 9.69 3.78 -16.22
CA PHE A 158 10.41 3.46 -14.97
C PHE A 158 10.98 4.72 -14.30
N GLU A 159 11.38 5.74 -15.08
CA GLU A 159 11.86 7.03 -14.56
C GLU A 159 10.75 7.83 -13.86
N GLU A 160 9.53 7.83 -14.40
CA GLU A 160 8.38 8.49 -13.75
C GLU A 160 7.95 7.80 -12.45
N VAL A 161 8.03 6.47 -12.40
CA VAL A 161 7.73 5.68 -11.19
C VAL A 161 8.84 5.82 -10.12
N LEU A 162 10.10 6.03 -10.54
CA LEU A 162 11.22 6.38 -9.66
C LEU A 162 11.25 7.86 -9.23
N GLY A 163 10.44 8.70 -9.88
CA GLY A 163 10.38 10.14 -9.66
C GLY A 163 9.44 10.56 -8.53
N ALA A 164 8.64 11.60 -8.78
CA ALA A 164 7.68 12.13 -7.80
C ALA A 164 6.71 11.04 -7.31
N GLY A 165 6.47 10.99 -6.00
CA GLY A 165 5.55 10.02 -5.38
C GLY A 165 6.17 8.66 -5.02
N VAL A 166 7.46 8.41 -5.33
CA VAL A 166 8.13 7.16 -4.94
C VAL A 166 8.22 7.06 -3.41
N LEU A 167 7.80 5.91 -2.85
CA LEU A 167 7.63 5.72 -1.40
C LEU A 167 8.86 5.13 -0.72
N ASN A 168 9.57 4.25 -1.42
CA ASN A 168 10.54 3.34 -0.81
C ASN A 168 11.85 3.22 -1.60
N TRP A 169 12.30 4.29 -2.28
CA TRP A 169 13.54 4.31 -3.06
C TRP A 169 14.61 5.22 -2.44
N ARG A 170 15.86 4.74 -2.38
CA ARG A 170 17.03 5.52 -1.93
C ARG A 170 18.33 4.95 -2.50
N ASP A 171 19.21 5.82 -2.99
CA ASP A 171 20.58 5.49 -3.41
C ASP A 171 20.68 4.28 -4.39
N GLY A 172 19.73 4.18 -5.32
CA GLY A 172 19.69 3.11 -6.33
C GLY A 172 19.09 1.79 -5.86
N LYS A 173 18.48 1.74 -4.67
CA LYS A 173 17.85 0.54 -4.09
C LYS A 173 16.54 0.87 -3.39
N THR A 174 15.75 -0.15 -3.07
CA THR A 174 14.62 -0.01 -2.15
C THR A 174 15.09 0.22 -0.71
N THR A 175 14.28 0.89 0.11
CA THR A 175 14.60 1.16 1.53
C THR A 175 14.67 -0.11 2.38
N GLY A 176 13.94 -1.17 2.05
CA GLY A 176 14.03 -2.47 2.72
C GLY A 176 15.38 -3.18 2.55
N LEU A 177 16.08 -2.96 1.43
CA LEU A 177 17.45 -3.49 1.25
C LEU A 177 18.50 -2.70 2.04
N TRP A 178 18.20 -1.46 2.44
CA TRP A 178 19.03 -0.67 3.34
C TRP A 178 18.80 -0.96 4.82
N ASP A 179 17.71 -1.66 5.17
CA ASP A 179 17.43 -2.03 6.55
C ASP A 179 18.30 -3.22 6.99
N ILE A 180 18.99 -3.01 8.09
CA ILE A 180 19.83 -3.98 8.81
C ILE A 180 19.37 -4.18 10.26
N ALA A 181 18.42 -3.37 10.74
CA ALA A 181 17.83 -3.49 12.06
C ALA A 181 16.60 -4.41 12.01
N ASP A 182 15.79 -4.28 10.96
CA ASP A 182 14.55 -5.05 10.82
C ASP A 182 14.15 -5.38 9.36
N PRO A 183 15.05 -6.03 8.57
CA PRO A 183 14.77 -6.40 7.19
C PRO A 183 13.59 -7.36 6.98
N LEU A 184 13.04 -7.93 8.07
CA LEU A 184 11.92 -8.86 8.02
C LEU A 184 10.60 -8.17 7.67
N HIS A 185 10.41 -6.93 8.15
CA HIS A 185 9.15 -6.17 8.00
C HIS A 185 9.24 -5.03 6.97
N THR A 186 10.45 -4.70 6.50
CA THR A 186 10.69 -3.57 5.58
C THR A 186 10.96 -3.99 4.13
N ARG A 187 11.22 -5.27 3.86
CA ARG A 187 11.38 -5.84 2.51
C ARG A 187 10.08 -6.49 2.03
N ASN A 188 9.68 -6.27 0.78
CA ASN A 188 8.44 -6.85 0.28
C ASN A 188 8.61 -8.33 -0.14
N TYR A 189 8.53 -9.25 0.84
CA TYR A 189 8.49 -10.69 0.60
C TYR A 189 7.29 -11.15 -0.27
N GLY A 190 6.28 -10.30 -0.50
CA GLY A 190 5.16 -10.57 -1.40
C GLY A 190 5.49 -10.31 -2.87
N ALA A 191 6.38 -9.35 -3.16
CA ALA A 191 6.60 -8.83 -4.50
C ALA A 191 7.04 -9.88 -5.52
N CYS A 192 8.11 -10.61 -5.20
CA CYS A 192 8.70 -11.60 -6.09
C CYS A 192 9.61 -12.58 -5.32
N PHE A 193 9.14 -13.81 -5.19
CA PHE A 193 9.84 -14.97 -4.67
C PHE A 193 10.26 -15.90 -5.81
N CYS A 194 11.49 -16.40 -5.77
CA CYS A 194 12.02 -17.36 -6.74
C CYS A 194 12.69 -18.54 -6.02
N ALA A 195 12.39 -19.77 -6.44
CA ALA A 195 13.06 -20.97 -5.93
C ALA A 195 13.09 -22.08 -6.98
N ARG A 196 13.99 -23.07 -6.79
CA ARG A 196 14.00 -24.30 -7.59
C ARG A 196 12.69 -25.08 -7.40
N ARG A 197 12.08 -25.55 -8.49
CA ARG A 197 10.86 -26.38 -8.43
C ARG A 197 11.06 -27.67 -7.62
N ALA A 198 12.24 -28.28 -7.74
CA ALA A 198 12.62 -29.48 -6.99
C ALA A 198 12.68 -29.22 -5.47
N ASP A 199 13.19 -28.06 -5.04
CA ASP A 199 13.28 -27.71 -3.62
C ASP A 199 11.91 -27.38 -3.03
N LEU A 200 11.05 -26.69 -3.78
CA LEU A 200 9.65 -26.45 -3.41
C LEU A 200 8.87 -27.75 -3.19
N ILE A 201 9.00 -28.73 -4.10
CA ILE A 201 8.40 -30.06 -3.93
C ILE A 201 9.02 -30.79 -2.73
N ALA A 202 10.34 -30.71 -2.54
CA ALA A 202 11.03 -31.37 -1.43
C ALA A 202 10.59 -30.88 -0.05
N ILE A 203 10.20 -29.61 0.10
CA ILE A 203 9.62 -29.08 1.35
C ILE A 203 8.10 -29.28 1.47
N GLY A 204 7.44 -29.97 0.54
CA GLY A 204 5.99 -30.21 0.58
C GLY A 204 5.13 -29.09 0.02
N GLY A 205 5.70 -28.16 -0.76
CA GLY A 205 4.97 -27.03 -1.34
C GLY A 205 4.72 -25.91 -0.33
N ALA A 206 3.78 -25.02 -0.63
CA ALA A 206 3.27 -24.00 0.29
C ALA A 206 2.31 -24.63 1.32
N ASP A 207 2.26 -24.04 2.52
CA ASP A 207 1.49 -24.58 3.63
C ASP A 207 0.00 -24.23 3.51
N GLU A 208 -0.87 -25.23 3.37
CA GLU A 208 -2.32 -25.01 3.17
C GLU A 208 -3.11 -24.89 4.50
N HIS A 209 -2.41 -24.55 5.58
CA HIS A 209 -3.03 -24.28 6.87
C HIS A 209 -3.89 -23.00 6.83
N LEU A 210 -5.08 -23.06 7.42
CA LEU A 210 -6.10 -22.01 7.37
C LEU A 210 -5.63 -20.61 7.80
N ASP A 211 -4.56 -20.49 8.59
CA ASP A 211 -3.98 -19.21 9.00
C ASP A 211 -3.48 -18.37 7.81
N TYR A 212 -3.29 -18.98 6.63
CA TYR A 212 -2.87 -18.33 5.39
C TYR A 212 -4.04 -17.96 4.45
N LEU A 213 -5.27 -17.96 4.97
CA LEU A 213 -6.42 -17.32 4.32
C LEU A 213 -6.30 -15.79 4.33
N GLY A 214 -6.75 -15.15 3.26
CA GLY A 214 -6.78 -13.69 3.14
C GLY A 214 -5.44 -13.07 2.78
N HIS A 215 -5.12 -11.93 3.39
CA HIS A 215 -4.03 -11.06 2.93
C HIS A 215 -2.62 -11.44 3.47
N VAL A 216 -2.53 -11.89 4.73
CA VAL A 216 -1.25 -12.17 5.42
C VAL A 216 -0.76 -13.60 5.12
N CYS A 217 -0.40 -13.83 3.85
CA CYS A 217 -0.04 -15.15 3.30
C CYS A 217 1.02 -15.07 2.18
N GLY A 218 2.07 -14.28 2.42
CA GLY A 218 3.17 -14.11 1.47
C GLY A 218 4.11 -15.34 1.41
N PRO A 219 4.87 -15.52 0.31
CA PRO A 219 5.80 -16.64 0.13
C PRO A 219 7.06 -16.55 1.01
N TYR A 220 7.09 -15.66 2.01
CA TYR A 220 8.04 -15.74 3.13
C TYR A 220 7.96 -17.08 3.86
N GLU A 221 6.78 -17.69 3.93
CA GLU A 221 6.55 -19.01 4.55
C GLU A 221 7.40 -20.11 3.90
N LEU A 222 7.37 -20.17 2.56
CA LEU A 222 8.26 -21.01 1.75
C LEU A 222 9.73 -20.68 1.99
N THR A 223 10.06 -19.39 2.07
CA THR A 223 11.43 -18.90 2.26
C THR A 223 12.03 -19.44 3.56
N PHE A 224 11.31 -19.34 4.67
CA PHE A 224 11.80 -19.81 5.97
C PHE A 224 11.99 -21.34 5.98
N ARG A 225 11.11 -22.11 5.32
CA ARG A 225 11.26 -23.58 5.22
C ARG A 225 12.37 -24.02 4.26
N LEU A 226 12.65 -23.26 3.20
CA LEU A 226 13.82 -23.45 2.34
C LEU A 226 15.13 -23.12 3.08
N VAL A 227 15.15 -22.05 3.89
CA VAL A 227 16.30 -21.70 4.74
C VAL A 227 16.55 -22.80 5.80
N ASN A 228 15.50 -23.30 6.45
CA ASN A 228 15.59 -24.43 7.38
C ASN A 228 16.06 -25.73 6.71
N LYS A 229 15.77 -25.93 5.41
CA LYS A 229 16.34 -27.02 4.60
C LYS A 229 17.84 -26.82 4.30
N GLY A 230 18.35 -25.60 4.42
CA GLY A 230 19.75 -25.24 4.20
C GLY A 230 20.04 -24.40 2.95
N LEU A 231 19.01 -23.90 2.25
CA LEU A 231 19.21 -22.97 1.13
C LEU A 231 19.55 -21.56 1.65
N ARG A 232 20.36 -20.82 0.91
CA ARG A 232 20.67 -19.42 1.23
C ARG A 232 19.56 -18.48 0.76
N GLU A 233 19.06 -17.64 1.66
CA GLU A 233 18.23 -16.49 1.30
C GLU A 233 19.10 -15.43 0.61
N ILE A 234 18.65 -14.95 -0.55
CA ILE A 234 19.30 -13.90 -1.34
C ILE A 234 18.25 -12.84 -1.67
N TRP A 235 18.58 -11.58 -1.39
CA TRP A 235 17.82 -10.43 -1.88
C TRP A 235 18.61 -9.78 -3.00
N HIS A 236 18.02 -9.73 -4.19
CA HIS A 236 18.66 -9.16 -5.38
C HIS A 236 18.62 -7.62 -5.33
N ASP A 237 19.77 -6.98 -5.56
CA ASP A 237 19.98 -5.57 -5.17
C ASP A 237 20.26 -4.59 -6.33
N GLN A 238 20.14 -5.06 -7.58
CA GLN A 238 20.36 -4.27 -8.80
C GLN A 238 19.16 -4.26 -9.78
N VAL A 239 18.17 -5.14 -9.55
CA VAL A 239 16.99 -5.31 -10.40
C VAL A 239 15.80 -5.45 -9.48
N PHE A 240 14.75 -4.71 -9.77
CA PHE A 240 13.56 -4.52 -8.95
C PHE A 240 12.30 -4.68 -9.79
N LEU A 241 11.19 -5.01 -9.14
CA LEU A 241 9.85 -4.84 -9.70
C LEU A 241 9.39 -3.40 -9.43
N TYR A 242 8.39 -2.92 -10.18
CA TYR A 242 7.80 -1.60 -9.95
C TYR A 242 6.28 -1.72 -9.88
N HIS A 243 5.66 -1.03 -8.93
CA HIS A 243 4.23 -1.06 -8.68
C HIS A 243 3.69 0.36 -8.48
N THR A 244 2.56 0.64 -9.13
CA THR A 244 1.87 1.93 -9.09
C THR A 244 0.62 1.81 -8.26
N TRP A 245 0.32 2.82 -7.44
CA TRP A 245 -0.90 2.88 -6.65
C TRP A 245 -2.16 2.56 -7.47
N HIS A 246 -3.06 1.81 -6.85
CA HIS A 246 -4.41 1.53 -7.33
C HIS A 246 -5.33 1.27 -6.12
N PRO A 247 -6.66 1.37 -6.26
CA PRO A 247 -7.60 1.04 -5.19
C PRO A 247 -7.39 -0.40 -4.66
N GLY A 248 -7.44 -0.56 -3.34
CA GLY A 248 -7.34 -1.87 -2.69
C GLY A 248 -5.94 -2.49 -2.59
N SER A 249 -4.87 -1.78 -2.99
CA SER A 249 -3.47 -2.22 -2.88
C SER A 249 -3.09 -2.74 -1.49
N ASP A 250 -3.57 -2.06 -0.44
CA ASP A 250 -3.19 -2.34 0.95
C ASP A 250 -4.08 -3.40 1.63
N GLY A 251 -5.03 -3.99 0.90
CA GLY A 251 -5.81 -5.14 1.39
C GLY A 251 -6.86 -4.82 2.46
N ASP A 252 -7.38 -3.60 2.50
CA ASP A 252 -8.50 -3.19 3.39
C ASP A 252 -9.64 -4.23 3.47
N PHE A 253 -10.28 -4.32 4.64
CA PHE A 253 -11.47 -5.15 4.91
C PHE A 253 -11.32 -6.65 4.65
N ASN A 254 -10.10 -7.18 4.69
CA ASN A 254 -9.83 -8.61 4.55
C ASN A 254 -9.71 -9.29 5.92
N TYR A 255 -10.24 -10.51 6.08
CA TYR A 255 -9.87 -11.33 7.23
C TYR A 255 -8.41 -11.79 7.11
N ILE A 256 -7.67 -11.76 8.21
CA ILE A 256 -6.28 -12.21 8.28
C ILE A 256 -6.09 -13.16 9.45
N GLY A 257 -5.28 -14.21 9.26
CA GLY A 257 -4.93 -15.16 10.31
C GLY A 257 -3.99 -14.57 11.37
N PRO A 258 -3.54 -15.39 12.34
CA PRO A 258 -2.64 -14.96 13.40
C PRO A 258 -1.37 -14.30 12.86
N HIS A 259 -1.11 -13.06 13.31
CA HIS A 259 -0.02 -12.22 12.85
C HIS A 259 0.57 -11.39 14.01
N ASP A 260 1.73 -10.80 13.76
CA ASP A 260 2.56 -10.04 14.70
C ASP A 260 2.20 -8.56 14.85
N GLY A 261 1.08 -8.11 14.28
CA GLY A 261 0.72 -6.70 14.16
C GLY A 261 1.45 -5.93 13.04
N ARG A 262 2.35 -6.58 12.27
CA ARG A 262 3.24 -5.96 11.27
C ARG A 262 3.25 -6.72 9.94
N HIS A 263 2.10 -7.30 9.60
CA HIS A 263 1.80 -8.02 8.36
C HIS A 263 2.57 -9.34 8.12
N MET A 264 3.24 -9.89 9.13
CA MET A 264 3.86 -11.22 9.05
C MET A 264 3.06 -12.25 9.85
N SER A 265 2.74 -13.39 9.23
CA SER A 265 1.99 -14.46 9.88
C SER A 265 2.80 -15.06 11.04
N ALA A 266 2.20 -15.13 12.23
CA ALA A 266 2.81 -15.75 13.41
C ALA A 266 3.09 -17.25 13.17
N THR A 267 2.22 -17.92 12.41
CA THR A 267 2.37 -19.32 11.98
C THR A 267 3.55 -19.52 11.02
N ALA A 268 3.97 -18.45 10.32
CA ALA A 268 5.21 -18.42 9.56
C ALA A 268 6.43 -18.02 10.41
N LEU A 269 6.31 -17.06 11.34
CA LEU A 269 7.42 -16.70 12.24
C LEU A 269 7.88 -17.90 13.08
N ALA A 270 6.94 -18.71 13.59
CA ALA A 270 7.21 -19.95 14.31
C ALA A 270 8.05 -20.97 13.51
N ILE A 271 8.13 -20.88 12.17
CA ILE A 271 9.02 -21.71 11.35
C ILE A 271 10.49 -21.44 11.66
N ARG A 272 10.83 -20.16 11.85
CA ARG A 272 12.20 -19.69 12.14
C ARG A 272 12.64 -20.14 13.53
N GLU A 273 11.71 -20.19 14.48
CA GLU A 273 11.94 -20.64 15.86
C GLU A 273 12.08 -22.17 15.97
N THR A 274 11.25 -22.91 15.22
CA THR A 274 11.14 -24.38 15.36
C THR A 274 12.03 -25.18 14.41
N GLY A 275 12.66 -24.54 13.41
CA GLY A 275 13.40 -25.26 12.35
C GLY A 275 12.50 -26.09 11.42
N ARG A 276 11.20 -25.82 11.38
CA ARG A 276 10.21 -26.57 10.58
C ARG A 276 10.54 -26.53 9.09
N ILE A 277 10.47 -27.66 8.39
CA ILE A 277 10.70 -27.78 6.94
C ILE A 277 9.41 -28.16 6.19
N MET A 278 8.58 -29.03 6.76
CA MET A 278 7.30 -29.43 6.16
C MET A 278 6.17 -28.44 6.51
N PRO A 279 5.16 -28.27 5.64
CA PRO A 279 3.94 -27.52 5.98
C PRO A 279 3.17 -28.22 7.12
N LEU A 280 2.29 -27.47 7.81
CA LEU A 280 1.30 -28.03 8.72
C LEU A 280 0.21 -28.77 7.93
N VAL A 281 -0.18 -28.24 6.76
CA VAL A 281 -1.07 -28.91 5.80
C VAL A 281 -0.36 -29.01 4.44
N GLU A 282 0.06 -30.22 4.08
CA GLU A 282 0.72 -30.50 2.80
C GLU A 282 -0.30 -30.80 1.70
N ASN A 283 -0.19 -30.14 0.56
CA ASN A 283 -1.03 -30.43 -0.61
C ASN A 283 -0.87 -31.89 -1.07
N GLY A 284 -1.99 -32.57 -1.33
CA GLY A 284 -2.02 -33.99 -1.68
C GLY A 284 -1.23 -34.34 -2.94
N THR A 285 -1.27 -33.48 -3.96
CA THR A 285 -0.50 -33.67 -5.20
C THR A 285 0.99 -33.44 -4.99
N ILE A 286 1.38 -32.40 -4.24
CA ILE A 286 2.80 -32.14 -3.93
C ILE A 286 3.38 -33.30 -3.12
N ARG A 287 2.65 -33.81 -2.11
CA ARG A 287 3.02 -35.02 -1.36
C ARG A 287 3.28 -36.21 -2.30
N GLY A 288 2.38 -36.44 -3.26
CA GLY A 288 2.53 -37.50 -4.27
C GLY A 288 3.79 -37.36 -5.12
N LEU A 289 4.13 -36.13 -5.53
CA LEU A 289 5.36 -35.82 -6.26
C LEU A 289 6.62 -36.01 -5.39
N ARG A 290 6.62 -35.49 -4.16
CA ARG A 290 7.74 -35.59 -3.21
C ARG A 290 8.07 -37.03 -2.84
N GLU A 291 7.06 -37.89 -2.72
CA GLU A 291 7.20 -39.30 -2.32
C GLU A 291 7.38 -40.25 -3.51
N GLY A 292 7.53 -39.74 -4.73
CA GLY A 292 7.69 -40.55 -5.93
C GLY A 292 6.44 -41.36 -6.33
N ARG A 293 5.28 -41.07 -5.73
CA ARG A 293 3.99 -41.72 -6.02
C ARG A 293 3.37 -41.23 -7.33
N GLY A 294 3.87 -40.11 -7.88
CA GLY A 294 3.51 -39.57 -9.18
C GLY A 294 2.55 -38.37 -9.10
N LEU A 295 2.08 -37.93 -10.27
CA LEU A 295 1.17 -36.79 -10.39
C LEU A 295 -0.29 -37.25 -10.32
N ASP A 296 -0.94 -37.05 -9.18
CA ASP A 296 -2.39 -37.19 -9.02
C ASP A 296 -3.04 -35.81 -8.86
N LEU A 297 -3.81 -35.39 -9.86
CA LEU A 297 -4.53 -34.10 -9.87
C LEU A 297 -5.89 -34.16 -9.15
N SER A 298 -6.36 -35.35 -8.74
CA SER A 298 -7.64 -35.48 -8.04
C SER A 298 -7.58 -34.95 -6.60
N VAL A 299 -6.39 -34.98 -6.00
CA VAL A 299 -6.07 -34.48 -4.64
C VAL A 299 -5.37 -33.11 -4.66
N LEU A 300 -5.46 -32.35 -5.76
CA LEU A 300 -4.83 -31.03 -5.90
C LEU A 300 -5.59 -29.91 -5.18
N VAL A 301 -6.90 -30.07 -5.02
CA VAL A 301 -7.79 -29.17 -4.29
C VAL A 301 -8.66 -30.03 -3.38
N ASP A 302 -8.51 -29.88 -2.07
CA ASP A 302 -9.29 -30.67 -1.11
C ASP A 302 -10.77 -30.25 -1.16
N PRO A 303 -11.74 -31.18 -1.26
CA PRO A 303 -13.16 -30.85 -1.25
C PRO A 303 -13.62 -30.11 0.01
N SER A 304 -13.00 -30.36 1.17
CA SER A 304 -13.38 -29.76 2.47
C SER A 304 -13.17 -28.25 2.54
N TYR A 305 -12.31 -27.69 1.68
CA TYR A 305 -12.09 -26.25 1.56
C TYR A 305 -13.38 -25.49 1.21
N ARG A 306 -14.37 -26.15 0.60
CA ARG A 306 -15.70 -25.60 0.30
C ARG A 306 -16.60 -25.38 1.51
N GLU A 307 -16.29 -26.03 2.63
CA GLU A 307 -17.00 -25.87 3.89
C GLU A 307 -16.17 -24.99 4.84
N ALA A 308 -14.86 -25.29 4.94
CA ALA A 308 -13.94 -24.65 5.89
C ALA A 308 -13.58 -23.19 5.58
N TRP A 309 -13.62 -22.76 4.31
CA TRP A 309 -13.17 -21.41 3.91
C TRP A 309 -14.32 -20.43 3.61
N THR A 310 -15.54 -20.74 4.02
CA THR A 310 -16.68 -19.80 3.90
C THR A 310 -16.47 -18.57 4.79
N GLU A 311 -16.94 -17.40 4.36
CA GLU A 311 -16.86 -16.18 5.18
C GLU A 311 -17.56 -16.37 6.55
N GLU A 312 -18.65 -17.14 6.60
CA GLU A 312 -19.37 -17.48 7.84
C GLU A 312 -18.50 -18.27 8.85
N VAL A 313 -17.60 -19.13 8.38
CA VAL A 313 -16.65 -19.88 9.24
C VAL A 313 -15.46 -19.02 9.62
N VAL A 314 -14.92 -18.24 8.68
CA VAL A 314 -13.77 -17.35 8.91
C VAL A 314 -14.12 -16.26 9.92
N SER A 315 -15.24 -15.55 9.72
CA SER A 315 -15.69 -14.43 10.58
C SER A 315 -16.05 -14.83 12.01
N ARG A 316 -16.45 -16.09 12.24
CA ARG A 316 -16.78 -16.62 13.58
C ARG A 316 -15.59 -17.24 14.31
N SER A 317 -14.48 -17.49 13.61
CA SER A 317 -13.31 -18.15 14.19
C SER A 317 -12.42 -17.11 14.90
N PRO A 318 -12.10 -17.29 16.20
CA PRO A 318 -11.26 -16.36 16.96
C PRO A 318 -9.79 -16.36 16.53
N ARG A 319 -9.42 -17.14 15.50
CA ARG A 319 -8.09 -17.10 14.87
C ARG A 319 -7.94 -15.97 13.86
N PHE A 320 -9.06 -15.51 13.29
CA PHE A 320 -9.05 -14.45 12.29
C PHE A 320 -9.44 -13.11 12.90
N GLN A 321 -8.85 -12.05 12.37
CA GLN A 321 -9.27 -10.68 12.65
C GLN A 321 -9.57 -9.99 11.33
N LEU A 322 -10.60 -9.15 11.29
CA LEU A 322 -10.85 -8.29 10.14
C LEU A 322 -9.79 -7.18 10.12
N PHE A 323 -8.91 -7.21 9.13
CA PHE A 323 -7.87 -6.21 8.87
C PHE A 323 -8.49 -4.89 8.43
N ASN A 324 -7.93 -3.77 8.91
CA ASN A 324 -8.52 -2.43 8.82
C ASN A 324 -10.02 -2.42 9.17
N GLN A 325 -10.35 -2.91 10.37
CA GLN A 325 -11.52 -2.41 11.08
C GLN A 325 -11.36 -0.90 11.29
N ASN A 326 -12.06 -0.09 10.48
CA ASN A 326 -12.11 1.37 10.65
C ASN A 326 -12.59 1.74 12.06
N LYS A 327 -11.63 1.96 12.96
CA LYS A 327 -11.76 2.81 14.16
C LYS A 327 -11.33 4.24 13.89
N ASP A 328 -10.73 4.49 12.73
CA ASP A 328 -10.34 5.82 12.27
C ASP A 328 -11.52 6.60 11.69
N ALA A 329 -11.33 7.92 11.60
CA ALA A 329 -12.34 8.89 11.20
C ALA A 329 -12.93 8.64 9.80
N PRO A 330 -14.16 9.14 9.51
CA PRO A 330 -14.88 8.85 8.27
C PRO A 330 -14.08 9.16 6.98
N ARG A 331 -13.69 8.11 6.24
CA ARG A 331 -12.81 8.21 5.06
C ARG A 331 -13.62 8.47 3.80
N LEU A 332 -13.48 9.66 3.20
CA LEU A 332 -14.05 9.95 1.88
C LEU A 332 -13.48 8.97 0.83
N ILE A 333 -14.35 8.27 0.11
CA ILE A 333 -13.99 7.33 -0.95
C ILE A 333 -14.08 8.00 -2.32
N MET A 334 -15.17 8.74 -2.59
CA MET A 334 -15.32 9.54 -3.81
C MET A 334 -16.44 10.58 -3.68
N THR A 335 -16.41 11.59 -4.56
CA THR A 335 -17.48 12.57 -4.72
C THR A 335 -18.25 12.33 -6.02
N LEU A 336 -19.55 12.10 -5.90
CA LEU A 336 -20.54 12.03 -6.98
C LEU A 336 -21.30 13.37 -7.08
N SER A 337 -22.04 13.59 -8.16
CA SER A 337 -22.65 14.90 -8.50
C SER A 337 -23.55 15.55 -7.43
N GLN A 338 -24.06 14.80 -6.46
CA GLN A 338 -24.89 15.30 -5.34
C GLN A 338 -24.54 14.64 -4.00
N TYR A 339 -23.55 13.74 -3.96
CA TYR A 339 -23.26 12.87 -2.82
C TYR A 339 -21.76 12.67 -2.61
N ASN A 340 -21.32 12.63 -1.37
CA ASN A 340 -20.02 12.08 -0.99
C ASN A 340 -20.21 10.63 -0.53
N LEU A 341 -19.47 9.69 -1.13
CA LEU A 341 -19.39 8.32 -0.63
C LEU A 341 -18.26 8.24 0.40
N VAL A 342 -18.58 7.82 1.63
CA VAL A 342 -17.67 7.80 2.78
C VAL A 342 -17.68 6.43 3.44
N ALA A 343 -16.52 5.86 3.77
CA ALA A 343 -16.41 4.59 4.50
C ALA A 343 -16.14 4.84 5.99
N TYR A 344 -16.94 4.24 6.87
CA TYR A 344 -16.84 4.38 8.32
C TYR A 344 -17.52 3.19 9.03
N ASP A 345 -17.03 2.75 10.20
CA ASP A 345 -17.54 1.59 10.98
C ASP A 345 -18.10 0.43 10.12
N ARG A 346 -17.25 -0.12 9.23
CA ARG A 346 -17.55 -1.26 8.34
C ARG A 346 -18.74 -1.05 7.38
N LYS A 347 -19.15 0.19 7.12
CA LYS A 347 -20.21 0.54 6.16
C LYS A 347 -19.79 1.69 5.24
N TYR A 348 -20.49 1.78 4.12
CA TYR A 348 -20.43 2.89 3.19
C TYR A 348 -21.63 3.81 3.41
N TYR A 349 -21.40 5.11 3.31
CA TYR A 349 -22.38 6.17 3.53
C TYR A 349 -22.44 7.09 2.32
N GLY A 350 -23.64 7.30 1.77
CA GLY A 350 -23.91 8.30 0.74
C GLY A 350 -24.46 9.56 1.41
N VAL A 351 -23.59 10.54 1.62
CA VAL A 351 -23.91 11.83 2.27
C VAL A 351 -24.32 12.86 1.22
N PRO A 352 -25.55 13.38 1.21
CA PRO A 352 -25.96 14.45 0.29
C PRO A 352 -25.17 15.74 0.52
N HIS A 353 -24.74 16.42 -0.55
CA HIS A 353 -24.02 17.70 -0.43
C HIS A 353 -24.87 18.82 0.16
N ASP A 354 -26.18 18.83 -0.11
CA ASP A 354 -27.11 19.83 0.41
C ASP A 354 -27.48 19.63 1.89
N LEU A 355 -27.04 18.52 2.49
CA LEU A 355 -27.13 18.28 3.94
C LEU A 355 -26.10 19.10 4.73
N GLY A 356 -25.09 19.66 4.04
CA GLY A 356 -24.04 20.48 4.64
C GLY A 356 -22.94 19.66 5.34
N PRO A 357 -22.13 20.30 6.22
CA PRO A 357 -21.15 19.59 7.03
C PRO A 357 -21.85 18.64 8.00
N VAL A 358 -21.47 17.35 7.97
CA VAL A 358 -22.02 16.31 8.85
C VAL A 358 -20.91 15.56 9.56
N ASN A 359 -21.18 15.11 10.79
CA ASN A 359 -20.29 14.27 11.56
C ASN A 359 -20.78 12.81 11.55
N LEU A 360 -20.17 11.95 10.75
CA LEU A 360 -20.55 10.52 10.71
C LEU A 360 -20.14 9.73 11.96
N GLU A 361 -19.37 10.30 12.88
CA GLU A 361 -19.09 9.69 14.19
C GLU A 361 -20.34 9.69 15.10
N GLU A 362 -21.32 10.55 14.84
CA GLU A 362 -22.61 10.60 15.54
C GLU A 362 -23.62 9.60 14.96
N GLU A 363 -24.20 8.75 15.81
CA GLU A 363 -25.16 7.73 15.37
C GLU A 363 -26.48 8.36 14.84
N SER A 364 -26.92 9.46 15.44
CA SER A 364 -28.04 10.29 14.97
C SER A 364 -27.85 10.77 13.53
N VAL A 365 -26.62 11.05 13.12
CA VAL A 365 -26.26 11.44 11.76
C VAL A 365 -26.22 10.20 10.85
N ARG A 366 -25.62 9.09 11.29
CA ARG A 366 -25.60 7.83 10.52
C ARG A 366 -27.00 7.26 10.24
N GLN A 367 -27.97 7.51 11.12
CA GLN A 367 -29.38 7.13 10.96
C GLN A 367 -30.24 8.23 10.30
N HIS A 368 -29.65 9.33 9.82
CA HIS A 368 -30.42 10.42 9.22
C HIS A 368 -31.10 9.97 7.91
N PRO A 369 -32.43 10.13 7.72
CA PRO A 369 -33.18 9.53 6.59
C PRO A 369 -32.76 9.93 5.16
N ARG A 370 -31.85 10.90 5.01
CA ARG A 370 -31.27 11.30 3.72
C ARG A 370 -29.85 10.79 3.48
N ILE A 371 -29.18 10.25 4.50
CA ILE A 371 -27.88 9.60 4.36
C ILE A 371 -28.16 8.14 3.99
N LEU A 372 -27.76 7.77 2.78
CA LEU A 372 -27.81 6.38 2.33
C LEU A 372 -26.73 5.59 3.06
N HIS A 373 -26.98 4.32 3.40
CA HIS A 373 -25.95 3.46 3.99
C HIS A 373 -26.08 2.01 3.53
N GLY A 374 -24.95 1.31 3.40
CA GLY A 374 -24.91 -0.07 2.94
C GLY A 374 -23.58 -0.75 3.24
N ASP A 375 -23.59 -2.07 3.21
CA ASP A 375 -22.45 -2.90 3.59
C ASP A 375 -21.44 -3.09 2.43
N THR A 376 -21.81 -2.70 1.20
CA THR A 376 -20.88 -2.59 0.05
C THR A 376 -21.00 -1.22 -0.63
N LEU A 377 -19.94 -0.83 -1.34
CA LEU A 377 -19.84 0.45 -2.04
C LEU A 377 -20.85 0.55 -3.20
N GLU A 378 -21.02 -0.55 -3.93
CA GLU A 378 -21.87 -0.66 -5.12
C GLU A 378 -23.35 -0.51 -4.76
N ALA A 379 -23.77 -1.01 -3.58
CA ALA A 379 -25.13 -0.87 -3.09
C ALA A 379 -25.48 0.61 -2.83
N VAL A 380 -24.56 1.36 -2.21
CA VAL A 380 -24.75 2.79 -1.94
C VAL A 380 -24.63 3.62 -3.23
N GLN A 381 -23.65 3.32 -4.08
CA GLN A 381 -23.47 3.99 -5.37
C GLN A 381 -24.70 3.78 -6.29
N GLY A 382 -25.23 2.56 -6.36
CA GLY A 382 -26.46 2.23 -7.09
C GLY A 382 -27.67 3.02 -6.55
N ALA A 383 -27.80 3.15 -5.23
CA ALA A 383 -28.85 3.95 -4.60
C ALA A 383 -28.70 5.46 -4.89
N THR A 384 -27.48 6.02 -4.88
CA THR A 384 -27.26 7.44 -5.25
C THR A 384 -27.65 7.73 -6.69
N ASN A 385 -27.40 6.80 -7.62
CA ASN A 385 -27.77 6.96 -9.03
C ASN A 385 -29.29 6.93 -9.27
N TRP A 386 -30.08 6.28 -8.41
CA TRP A 386 -31.55 6.27 -8.53
C TRP A 386 -32.19 7.61 -8.12
N LEU A 387 -31.51 8.39 -7.28
CA LEU A 387 -32.02 9.65 -6.71
C LEU A 387 -31.62 10.90 -7.51
N ALA A 388 -30.84 10.76 -8.59
CA ALA A 388 -30.52 11.86 -9.48
C ALA A 388 -31.79 12.30 -10.26
N PRO A 389 -32.18 13.59 -10.24
CA PRO A 389 -33.28 14.07 -11.06
C PRO A 389 -32.93 13.92 -12.55
N ALA A 390 -33.91 13.52 -13.36
CA ALA A 390 -33.75 13.43 -14.81
C ALA A 390 -33.29 14.79 -15.39
N PRO A 391 -32.38 14.81 -16.38
CA PRO A 391 -31.74 16.03 -16.84
C PRO A 391 -32.77 17.01 -17.42
N SER A 392 -32.96 18.13 -16.73
CA SER A 392 -33.82 19.23 -17.20
C SER A 392 -33.23 19.85 -18.46
N ALA A 393 -34.06 20.06 -19.48
CA ALA A 393 -33.65 20.71 -20.72
C ALA A 393 -33.13 22.15 -20.45
N PRO A 394 -32.11 22.62 -21.19
CA PRO A 394 -31.61 23.97 -21.04
C PRO A 394 -32.58 24.96 -21.69
N GLU A 395 -33.13 25.88 -20.91
CA GLU A 395 -33.98 26.97 -21.42
C GLU A 395 -33.40 28.36 -21.08
N ALA A 396 -33.76 29.36 -21.89
CA ALA A 396 -33.02 30.60 -22.06
C ALA A 396 -33.25 31.64 -20.94
N ALA A 397 -32.33 32.60 -20.87
CA ALA A 397 -32.46 33.75 -19.99
C ALA A 397 -33.62 34.67 -20.44
N ALA A 398 -34.54 34.93 -19.50
CA ALA A 398 -35.55 35.98 -19.41
C ALA A 398 -35.86 36.86 -20.65
N ALA A 399 -37.11 36.79 -21.10
CA ALA A 399 -37.85 37.93 -21.67
C ALA A 399 -39.16 38.11 -20.88
N ASP A 400 -39.63 39.34 -20.77
CA ASP A 400 -40.50 39.77 -19.67
C ASP A 400 -42.02 39.74 -19.96
N VAL A 401 -42.82 39.63 -18.89
CA VAL A 401 -44.18 40.21 -18.74
C VAL A 401 -45.26 39.88 -19.80
N LEU A 402 -46.14 38.89 -19.51
CA LEU A 402 -47.55 39.11 -19.12
C LEU A 402 -48.31 37.80 -18.84
N ALA A 403 -49.40 37.88 -18.06
CA ALA A 403 -50.14 36.72 -17.57
C ALA A 403 -51.53 36.55 -18.23
N PHE A 404 -51.89 35.31 -18.60
CA PHE A 404 -53.28 34.85 -18.54
C PHE A 404 -53.41 33.32 -18.42
N GLN A 405 -54.26 32.87 -17.50
CA GLN A 405 -54.88 31.53 -17.42
C GLN A 405 -56.41 31.73 -17.35
N PRO A 406 -57.30 30.72 -17.56
CA PRO A 406 -57.06 29.27 -17.71
C PRO A 406 -57.61 28.78 -19.09
N LYS A 407 -58.29 27.64 -19.37
CA LYS A 407 -58.89 26.56 -18.54
C LYS A 407 -59.25 25.29 -19.34
N GLY A 408 -58.74 24.13 -18.91
CA GLY A 408 -59.28 22.80 -19.29
C GLY A 408 -58.93 22.31 -20.70
N THR A 409 -59.15 21.03 -21.06
CA THR A 409 -59.65 19.85 -20.30
C THR A 409 -59.15 18.56 -20.97
N ALA A 410 -58.95 17.49 -20.18
CA ALA A 410 -59.18 16.04 -20.44
C ALA A 410 -58.88 15.44 -21.86
N ASP A 411 -58.37 14.21 -22.03
CA ASP A 411 -58.71 12.98 -21.29
C ASP A 411 -57.75 11.79 -21.61
N ALA A 412 -58.03 10.62 -21.01
CA ALA A 412 -57.72 9.26 -21.51
C ALA A 412 -56.26 8.73 -21.66
N GLN A 413 -55.80 8.06 -20.61
CA GLN A 413 -55.15 6.71 -20.54
C GLN A 413 -54.57 6.02 -21.81
N ILE A 414 -53.25 5.75 -21.77
CA ILE A 414 -52.59 4.42 -21.75
C ILE A 414 -53.29 3.25 -22.51
N PRO A 415 -52.62 2.63 -23.50
CA PRO A 415 -52.13 1.25 -23.28
C PRO A 415 -50.71 0.93 -23.83
N ASP A 416 -49.87 0.46 -22.92
CA ASP A 416 -48.73 -0.46 -23.12
C ASP A 416 -49.30 -1.93 -23.12
N PRO A 417 -48.56 -3.06 -23.35
CA PRO A 417 -47.11 -3.21 -23.49
C PRO A 417 -46.55 -4.32 -24.45
N VAL A 418 -45.21 -4.46 -24.45
CA VAL A 418 -44.38 -5.62 -24.87
C VAL A 418 -44.44 -6.13 -26.34
N ARG A 419 -43.34 -5.92 -27.11
CA ARG A 419 -42.52 -7.02 -27.70
C ARG A 419 -41.22 -6.55 -28.39
N SER A 420 -40.30 -7.51 -28.56
CA SER A 420 -39.17 -7.51 -29.52
C SER A 420 -37.92 -6.64 -29.24
N LEU A 421 -37.20 -6.94 -28.16
CA LEU A 421 -35.78 -6.57 -28.02
C LEU A 421 -34.87 -7.57 -28.77
N ALA A 422 -34.88 -7.55 -30.11
CA ALA A 422 -34.00 -8.37 -30.95
C ALA A 422 -33.81 -7.79 -32.35
N ALA A 423 -32.70 -8.16 -33.01
CA ALA A 423 -32.39 -7.95 -34.44
C ALA A 423 -32.34 -6.50 -34.97
N HIS A 424 -31.18 -5.83 -34.79
CA HIS A 424 -30.37 -5.28 -35.90
C HIS A 424 -29.09 -4.61 -35.38
N LYS A 425 -27.94 -5.31 -35.42
CA LYS A 425 -26.59 -4.70 -35.54
C LYS A 425 -25.46 -5.65 -35.97
N THR A 426 -25.80 -6.50 -36.92
CA THR A 426 -24.92 -7.00 -37.99
C THR A 426 -25.62 -6.60 -39.31
N GLU A 427 -24.94 -6.30 -40.43
CA GLU A 427 -23.55 -6.53 -40.85
C GLU A 427 -22.89 -5.25 -41.41
N HIS A 428 -21.72 -5.37 -42.09
CA HIS A 428 -20.97 -4.31 -42.80
C HIS A 428 -20.40 -3.17 -41.92
N SER A 429 -19.08 -3.06 -41.67
CA SER A 429 -17.88 -3.63 -42.33
C SER A 429 -17.61 -3.14 -43.77
N ALA A 430 -16.31 -2.89 -44.04
CA ALA A 430 -15.68 -2.21 -45.18
C ALA A 430 -15.92 -0.68 -45.29
N ALA A 431 -14.90 0.17 -45.55
CA ALA A 431 -13.45 -0.01 -45.49
C ALA A 431 -12.75 1.38 -45.52
N ARG A 432 -11.52 1.51 -44.98
CA ARG A 432 -10.44 2.39 -45.53
C ARG A 432 -9.07 2.27 -44.84
N THR A 433 -8.33 1.24 -45.25
CA THR A 433 -6.87 1.27 -45.47
C THR A 433 -6.65 0.73 -46.90
N SER A 434 -5.64 1.14 -47.68
CA SER A 434 -4.57 2.13 -47.50
C SER A 434 -3.97 2.52 -48.87
N ALA A 435 -3.11 3.55 -48.92
CA ALA A 435 -2.14 3.82 -50.01
C ALA A 435 -2.72 4.29 -51.39
N VAL A 436 -2.01 4.96 -52.31
CA VAL A 436 -0.75 5.74 -52.27
C VAL A 436 -0.68 6.70 -53.50
N ALA A 437 0.11 7.78 -53.39
CA ALA A 437 0.70 8.61 -54.47
C ALA A 437 -0.14 9.55 -55.36
N ARG A 438 0.56 10.65 -55.69
CA ARG A 438 0.40 11.67 -56.74
C ARG A 438 -0.08 11.14 -58.11
N ALA A 439 -0.87 11.95 -58.83
CA ALA A 439 -0.45 12.56 -60.11
C ALA A 439 -1.42 13.66 -60.64
N SER A 440 -0.83 14.80 -61.05
CA SER A 440 -1.12 15.66 -62.21
C SER A 440 -2.52 16.21 -62.56
N VAL A 441 -2.50 17.42 -63.16
CA VAL A 441 -3.64 18.21 -63.68
C VAL A 441 -3.74 18.07 -65.21
N PRO A 442 -4.97 18.01 -65.75
CA PRO A 442 -5.40 18.89 -66.86
C PRO A 442 -6.70 19.63 -66.46
N SER A 443 -6.92 20.94 -66.64
CA SER A 443 -6.64 21.89 -67.75
C SER A 443 -7.65 21.83 -68.91
N LEU A 444 -7.95 23.01 -69.49
CA LEU A 444 -8.81 23.25 -70.68
C LEU A 444 -10.32 23.17 -70.37
N THR A 445 -11.01 24.31 -70.21
CA THR A 445 -11.58 25.24 -71.23
C THR A 445 -12.77 24.66 -72.01
N GLU A 446 -13.92 25.32 -71.92
CA GLU A 446 -14.56 25.95 -73.10
C GLU A 446 -15.72 26.90 -72.71
N SER A 447 -16.08 27.77 -73.63
CA SER A 447 -17.31 28.57 -73.65
C SER A 447 -17.67 28.78 -75.11
N PRO A 448 -18.92 28.50 -75.53
CA PRO A 448 -19.70 29.60 -76.08
C PRO A 448 -21.21 29.55 -75.83
N VAL A 449 -21.75 30.73 -75.49
CA VAL A 449 -22.87 31.40 -76.17
C VAL A 449 -23.97 30.54 -76.83
N ALA A 450 -25.20 30.62 -76.30
CA ALA A 450 -26.39 31.04 -77.07
C ALA A 450 -27.62 31.29 -76.18
N ALA A 451 -28.47 32.22 -76.65
CA ALA A 451 -29.85 32.49 -76.24
C ALA A 451 -30.17 32.87 -74.76
N ALA A 452 -31.12 33.75 -74.45
CA ALA A 452 -31.61 34.98 -75.11
C ALA A 452 -32.67 35.61 -74.17
N LYS A 453 -32.74 36.95 -74.09
CA LYS A 453 -33.88 37.74 -73.58
C LYS A 453 -34.47 37.32 -72.21
N ASN A 454 -34.09 38.04 -71.14
CA ASN A 454 -35.06 38.85 -70.38
C ASN A 454 -34.42 39.67 -69.24
N GLY A 455 -35.03 40.82 -68.94
CA GLY A 455 -34.99 41.47 -67.62
C GLY A 455 -33.70 42.16 -67.20
N ILE A 456 -33.68 43.50 -67.26
CA ILE A 456 -32.75 44.35 -66.48
C ILE A 456 -32.91 44.08 -64.97
N GLY A 457 -34.10 43.66 -64.52
CA GLY A 457 -34.35 43.18 -63.15
C GLY A 457 -33.44 42.02 -62.72
N SER A 458 -33.09 41.09 -63.62
CA SER A 458 -32.28 39.91 -63.25
C SER A 458 -30.88 40.28 -62.72
N ILE A 459 -30.30 41.38 -63.18
CA ILE A 459 -29.02 41.90 -62.68
C ILE A 459 -29.21 42.59 -61.32
N VAL A 460 -30.31 43.33 -61.13
CA VAL A 460 -30.62 43.99 -59.86
C VAL A 460 -30.91 42.96 -58.77
N ASP A 461 -31.72 41.95 -59.06
CA ASP A 461 -32.05 40.86 -58.15
C ASP A 461 -30.82 40.00 -57.82
N PHE A 462 -29.97 39.72 -58.81
CA PHE A 462 -28.70 39.01 -58.60
C PHE A 462 -27.74 39.81 -57.70
N VAL A 463 -27.59 41.12 -57.93
CA VAL A 463 -26.75 42.00 -57.11
C VAL A 463 -27.31 42.16 -55.69
N ALA A 464 -28.62 42.35 -55.53
CA ALA A 464 -29.27 42.45 -54.22
C ALA A 464 -29.12 41.16 -53.41
N ASN A 465 -29.33 40.00 -54.04
CA ASN A 465 -29.16 38.70 -53.40
C ASN A 465 -27.68 38.44 -53.07
N ALA A 466 -26.73 38.78 -53.96
CA ALA A 466 -25.30 38.68 -53.68
C ALA A 466 -24.83 39.59 -52.53
N ILE A 467 -25.39 40.79 -52.40
CA ILE A 467 -25.14 41.70 -51.27
C ILE A 467 -25.71 41.10 -49.96
N SER A 468 -26.95 40.60 -49.97
CA SER A 468 -27.57 39.96 -48.80
C SER A 468 -26.79 38.72 -48.34
N GLN A 469 -26.39 37.84 -49.27
CA GLN A 469 -25.54 36.68 -48.99
C GLN A 469 -24.14 37.09 -48.46
N SER A 470 -23.59 38.21 -48.94
CA SER A 470 -22.33 38.78 -48.44
C SER A 470 -22.45 39.32 -47.02
N GLN A 471 -23.59 39.95 -46.68
CA GLN A 471 -23.89 40.42 -45.33
C GLN A 471 -24.09 39.25 -44.36
N LEU A 472 -25.00 38.31 -44.66
CA LEU A 472 -25.21 37.09 -43.87
C LEU A 472 -23.89 36.34 -43.60
N LYS A 473 -23.01 36.24 -44.61
CA LYS A 473 -21.71 35.59 -44.47
C LYS A 473 -20.72 36.38 -43.61
N ARG A 474 -20.79 37.70 -43.56
CA ARG A 474 -20.03 38.54 -42.61
C ARG A 474 -20.57 38.39 -41.20
N ASP A 475 -21.89 38.42 -41.02
CA ASP A 475 -22.52 38.31 -39.70
C ASP A 475 -22.24 36.94 -39.08
N MET A 476 -22.30 35.85 -39.87
CA MET A 476 -21.85 34.51 -39.45
C MET A 476 -20.35 34.42 -39.11
N ILE A 477 -19.50 35.25 -39.73
CA ILE A 477 -18.06 35.33 -39.38
C ILE A 477 -17.89 36.09 -38.07
N ASN A 478 -18.56 37.24 -37.89
CA ASN A 478 -18.50 38.04 -36.67
C ASN A 478 -18.98 37.23 -35.45
N GLN A 479 -20.15 36.59 -35.55
CA GLN A 479 -20.68 35.67 -34.52
C GLN A 479 -19.83 34.42 -34.26
N ARG A 480 -18.78 34.18 -35.08
CA ARG A 480 -17.80 33.12 -34.88
C ARG A 480 -16.49 33.66 -34.29
N VAL A 481 -16.08 34.88 -34.65
CA VAL A 481 -14.98 35.62 -34.00
C VAL A 481 -15.34 35.88 -32.54
N GLU A 482 -16.51 36.48 -32.26
CA GLU A 482 -17.00 36.77 -30.90
C GLU A 482 -17.02 35.51 -30.01
N ARG A 483 -17.40 34.36 -30.57
CA ARG A 483 -17.40 33.07 -29.86
C ARG A 483 -16.00 32.55 -29.55
N ILE A 484 -15.07 32.72 -30.49
CA ILE A 484 -13.66 32.32 -30.32
C ILE A 484 -12.97 33.24 -29.31
N GLU A 485 -13.28 34.53 -29.32
CA GLU A 485 -12.77 35.52 -28.35
C GLU A 485 -13.29 35.22 -26.93
N ALA A 486 -14.59 34.97 -26.77
CA ALA A 486 -15.16 34.55 -25.48
C ALA A 486 -14.58 33.22 -24.97
N GLU A 487 -14.35 32.23 -25.84
CA GLU A 487 -13.69 30.98 -25.47
C GLU A 487 -12.22 31.19 -25.08
N TYR A 488 -11.52 32.10 -25.77
CA TYR A 488 -10.14 32.47 -25.48
C TYR A 488 -9.98 33.21 -24.15
N GLU A 489 -10.89 34.14 -23.82
CA GLU A 489 -10.93 34.80 -22.52
C GLU A 489 -11.20 33.80 -21.38
N LEU A 490 -12.18 32.90 -21.54
CA LEU A 490 -12.49 31.87 -20.55
C LEU A 490 -11.29 30.93 -20.32
N ARG A 491 -10.63 30.48 -21.39
CA ARG A 491 -9.39 29.67 -21.31
C ARG A 491 -8.26 30.42 -20.59
N ASN A 492 -8.10 31.72 -20.84
CA ASN A 492 -7.09 32.55 -20.16
C ASN A 492 -7.39 32.76 -18.67
N GLN A 493 -8.67 32.88 -18.28
CA GLN A 493 -9.06 32.92 -16.87
C GLN A 493 -8.71 31.60 -16.16
N VAL A 494 -9.04 30.45 -16.76
CA VAL A 494 -8.70 29.12 -16.22
C VAL A 494 -7.17 28.94 -16.11
N VAL A 495 -6.40 29.31 -17.13
CA VAL A 495 -4.92 29.27 -17.09
C VAL A 495 -4.36 30.19 -15.99
N THR A 496 -4.99 31.32 -15.73
CA THR A 496 -4.57 32.25 -14.66
C THR A 496 -4.89 31.69 -13.27
N GLN A 497 -6.05 31.06 -13.09
CA GLN A 497 -6.41 30.34 -11.86
C GLN A 497 -5.48 29.15 -11.60
N MET A 498 -5.16 28.35 -12.64
CA MET A 498 -4.19 27.26 -12.55
C MET A 498 -2.79 27.74 -12.16
N LYS A 499 -2.32 28.88 -12.70
CA LYS A 499 -1.05 29.50 -12.29
C LYS A 499 -1.07 29.97 -10.83
N ALA A 500 -2.18 30.53 -10.35
CA ALA A 500 -2.33 30.92 -8.95
C ALA A 500 -2.34 29.71 -8.00
N ALA A 501 -3.06 28.65 -8.37
CA ALA A 501 -3.06 27.39 -7.63
C ALA A 501 -1.69 26.70 -7.61
N GLY A 502 -0.95 26.74 -8.73
CA GLY A 502 0.46 26.32 -8.80
C GLY A 502 1.33 27.08 -7.80
N LEU A 503 1.32 28.41 -7.85
CA LEU A 503 2.03 29.27 -6.89
C LEU A 503 1.66 29.03 -5.42
N GLN A 504 0.42 28.62 -5.14
CA GLN A 504 0.00 28.22 -3.80
C GLN A 504 0.53 26.83 -3.41
N LYS A 505 0.51 25.86 -4.35
CA LYS A 505 1.09 24.52 -4.16
C LYS A 505 2.59 24.59 -3.95
N ASP A 506 3.30 25.38 -4.75
CA ASP A 506 4.76 25.56 -4.66
C ASP A 506 5.17 26.10 -3.28
N ARG A 507 4.44 27.12 -2.76
CA ARG A 507 4.65 27.64 -1.40
C ARG A 507 4.39 26.59 -0.32
N LEU A 508 3.38 25.73 -0.50
CA LEU A 508 3.09 24.65 0.44
C LEU A 508 4.21 23.59 0.40
N ILE A 509 4.70 23.25 -0.79
CA ILE A 509 5.84 22.34 -0.98
C ILE A 509 7.10 22.90 -0.31
N THR A 510 7.43 24.19 -0.51
CA THR A 510 8.57 24.82 0.17
C THR A 510 8.42 24.77 1.68
N ALA A 511 7.25 25.12 2.23
CA ALA A 511 7.01 25.07 3.67
C ALA A 511 7.12 23.64 4.25
N LEU A 512 6.68 22.63 3.51
CA LEU A 512 6.84 21.21 3.89
C LEU A 512 8.30 20.77 3.78
N GLN A 513 9.05 21.19 2.75
CA GLN A 513 10.48 20.91 2.60
C GLN A 513 11.31 21.55 3.72
N ASP A 514 11.04 22.81 4.04
CA ASP A 514 11.68 23.51 5.17
C ASP A 514 11.42 22.76 6.50
N ARG A 515 10.17 22.30 6.72
CA ARG A 515 9.79 21.56 7.94
C ARG A 515 10.39 20.15 7.99
N ILE A 516 10.50 19.45 6.86
CA ILE A 516 11.21 18.17 6.78
C ILE A 516 12.70 18.38 7.10
N ALA A 517 13.34 19.37 6.47
CA ALA A 517 14.74 19.69 6.72
C ALA A 517 15.01 20.17 8.16
N GLU A 518 14.00 20.68 8.86
CA GLU A 518 14.05 21.01 10.30
C GLU A 518 14.00 19.73 11.15
N ILE A 519 13.01 18.86 10.91
CA ILE A 519 12.87 17.54 11.57
C ILE A 519 14.11 16.66 11.36
N GLU A 520 14.73 16.69 10.18
CA GLU A 520 15.97 15.95 9.90
C GLU A 520 17.17 16.47 10.69
N ARG A 521 17.24 17.79 10.95
CA ARG A 521 18.28 18.38 11.82
C ARG A 521 18.07 17.99 13.28
N ASP A 522 16.85 18.12 13.79
CA ASP A 522 16.49 17.69 15.15
C ASP A 522 16.82 16.18 15.34
N ARG A 523 16.46 15.35 14.36
CA ARG A 523 16.76 13.92 14.33
C ARG A 523 18.25 13.62 14.27
N GLU A 524 19.04 14.39 13.51
CA GLU A 524 20.50 14.25 13.48
C GLU A 524 21.14 14.63 14.82
N GLU A 525 20.69 15.70 15.46
CA GLU A 525 21.19 16.16 16.76
C GLU A 525 20.89 15.14 17.86
N LEU A 526 19.62 14.70 17.99
CA LEU A 526 19.22 13.59 18.86
C LEU A 526 19.99 12.29 18.55
N SER A 527 20.26 12.00 17.28
CA SER A 527 21.06 10.83 16.90
C SER A 527 22.54 10.98 17.26
N ARG A 528 23.10 12.19 17.28
CA ARG A 528 24.50 12.46 17.72
C ARG A 528 24.60 12.32 19.24
N GLU A 529 23.64 12.86 20.00
CA GLU A 529 23.54 12.63 21.45
C GLU A 529 23.37 11.13 21.76
N ALA A 530 22.42 10.44 21.12
CA ALA A 530 22.19 9.00 21.33
C ALA A 530 23.36 8.10 20.88
N ARG A 531 24.33 8.62 20.10
CA ARG A 531 25.61 7.94 19.84
C ARG A 531 26.61 8.25 20.96
N HIS A 532 26.79 9.52 21.31
CA HIS A 532 27.66 9.96 22.41
C HIS A 532 27.33 9.26 23.73
N TRP A 533 26.04 9.17 24.09
CA TRP A 533 25.58 8.51 25.31
C TRP A 533 25.67 6.97 25.25
N ARG A 534 25.54 6.33 24.07
CA ARG A 534 25.83 4.89 23.91
C ARG A 534 27.30 4.59 24.16
N ASP A 535 28.21 5.38 23.58
CA ASP A 535 29.65 5.23 23.79
C ASP A 535 30.03 5.45 25.27
N HIS A 536 29.33 6.36 25.95
CA HIS A 536 29.48 6.61 27.39
C HIS A 536 28.97 5.43 28.25
N ALA A 537 27.82 4.84 27.89
CA ALA A 537 27.27 3.66 28.55
C ALA A 537 28.14 2.40 28.35
N LEU A 538 28.78 2.24 27.20
CA LEU A 538 29.70 1.13 26.92
C LEU A 538 31.04 1.24 27.68
N GLN A 539 31.44 2.44 28.11
CA GLN A 539 32.65 2.67 28.91
C GLN A 539 32.38 2.72 30.42
N PHE A 540 31.16 2.41 30.83
CA PHE A 540 30.65 2.68 32.16
C PHE A 540 31.33 1.87 33.29
N ARG A 541 31.66 2.53 34.42
CA ARG A 541 32.41 1.92 35.54
C ARG A 541 31.89 2.16 36.97
N GLN A 542 31.05 3.16 37.24
CA GLN A 542 30.64 3.53 38.62
C GLN A 542 29.17 3.93 38.74
N ASN A 543 28.78 5.18 38.43
CA ASN A 543 27.40 5.70 38.47
C ASN A 543 26.97 6.30 37.11
N LEU A 544 25.85 5.85 36.52
CA LEU A 544 25.33 6.24 35.20
C LEU A 544 23.94 6.84 35.35
N GLU A 545 23.74 8.04 34.80
CA GLU A 545 22.43 8.71 34.83
C GLU A 545 21.56 8.26 33.64
N LEU A 546 20.39 7.68 33.94
CA LEU A 546 19.47 7.11 32.96
C LEU A 546 18.31 8.04 32.59
N LEU A 547 17.95 9.06 33.40
CA LEU A 547 16.77 9.88 33.12
C LEU A 547 16.78 10.58 31.74
N PRO A 548 17.94 11.05 31.21
CA PRO A 548 18.04 11.56 29.84
C PRO A 548 17.95 10.47 28.74
N LEU A 549 18.09 9.20 29.11
CA LEU A 549 18.11 8.04 28.21
C LEU A 549 16.78 7.27 28.19
N LEU A 550 15.85 7.61 29.09
CA LEU A 550 14.51 7.02 29.15
C LEU A 550 13.61 7.59 28.06
N HIS A 551 12.94 6.71 27.31
CA HIS A 551 11.84 7.08 26.43
C HIS A 551 10.65 7.56 27.26
N ARG A 552 9.98 8.61 26.79
CA ARG A 552 8.84 9.27 27.44
C ARG A 552 7.57 8.99 26.64
N LYS A 553 6.44 8.79 27.32
CA LYS A 553 5.11 8.83 26.67
C LYS A 553 4.56 10.25 26.65
N GLU A 554 3.53 10.49 25.82
CA GLU A 554 2.85 11.79 25.67
C GLU A 554 2.29 12.36 26.99
N ILE A 555 1.95 11.50 27.95
CA ILE A 555 1.50 11.89 29.30
C ILE A 555 2.63 12.43 30.21
N ALA A 556 3.89 12.39 29.76
CA ALA A 556 5.07 12.70 30.56
C ALA A 556 5.73 14.01 30.08
N MET A 557 5.61 15.07 30.87
CA MET A 557 6.07 16.42 30.56
C MET A 557 7.48 16.68 31.08
N ASP A 558 8.36 17.28 30.28
CA ASP A 558 9.67 17.76 30.77
C ASP A 558 9.48 19.08 31.54
N THR A 559 10.08 19.18 32.73
CA THR A 559 10.06 20.40 33.56
C THR A 559 11.36 21.22 33.47
N GLY A 560 12.38 20.72 32.77
CA GLY A 560 13.76 21.20 32.83
C GLY A 560 14.50 20.80 34.12
N SER A 561 13.79 20.22 35.10
CA SER A 561 14.35 19.68 36.35
C SER A 561 13.96 18.22 36.65
N GLY A 562 13.28 17.58 35.70
CA GLY A 562 12.73 16.23 35.81
C GLY A 562 11.64 15.97 34.76
N VAL A 563 10.98 14.82 34.89
CA VAL A 563 9.83 14.44 34.06
C VAL A 563 8.60 14.27 34.96
N LEU A 564 7.56 15.06 34.70
CA LEU A 564 6.32 15.16 35.45
C LEU A 564 5.17 14.42 34.75
N VAL A 565 4.39 13.66 35.51
CA VAL A 565 3.08 13.13 35.11
C VAL A 565 2.01 13.54 36.13
N LEU A 566 0.79 13.78 35.67
CA LEU A 566 -0.32 14.31 36.48
C LEU A 566 -1.31 13.21 36.88
N PRO A 567 -2.03 13.33 38.02
CA PRO A 567 -2.99 12.33 38.48
C PRO A 567 -4.26 12.27 37.60
N THR A 568 -4.42 13.22 36.66
CA THR A 568 -5.48 13.23 35.65
C THR A 568 -5.15 12.39 34.41
N CYS A 569 -3.91 11.90 34.27
CA CYS A 569 -3.51 11.03 33.18
C CYS A 569 -3.91 9.57 33.46
N GLU A 570 -4.14 8.78 32.41
CA GLU A 570 -4.42 7.34 32.54
C GLU A 570 -3.24 6.63 33.24
N PRO A 571 -3.49 5.81 34.28
CA PRO A 571 -2.42 5.15 35.04
C PRO A 571 -1.68 4.10 34.21
N GLY A 572 -0.36 4.05 34.35
CA GLY A 572 0.50 3.11 33.62
C GLY A 572 1.89 3.65 33.33
N HIS A 573 2.62 2.95 32.47
CA HIS A 573 3.99 3.30 32.08
C HIS A 573 4.11 4.67 31.42
N PHE A 574 4.94 5.55 31.96
CA PHE A 574 5.21 6.92 31.47
C PHE A 574 6.68 7.16 31.08
N LEU A 575 7.63 6.41 31.67
CA LEU A 575 9.03 6.29 31.22
C LEU A 575 9.39 4.82 30.97
N TYR A 576 10.23 4.53 29.97
CA TYR A 576 10.69 3.17 29.64
C TYR A 576 12.06 3.14 28.91
N GLY A 577 12.72 1.98 28.89
CA GLY A 577 14.09 1.82 28.35
C GLY A 577 15.16 2.27 29.35
N PRO A 578 16.29 2.85 28.91
CA PRO A 578 16.97 2.47 27.66
C PRO A 578 17.30 0.97 27.66
N TYR A 579 17.44 0.37 26.48
CA TYR A 579 17.76 -1.05 26.33
C TYR A 579 19.28 -1.31 26.44
N LEU A 580 19.76 -1.63 27.65
CA LEU A 580 21.20 -1.72 27.97
C LEU A 580 21.72 -3.17 28.05
N PRO A 581 22.84 -3.51 27.39
CA PRO A 581 23.54 -4.78 27.61
C PRO A 581 24.35 -4.72 28.92
N LEU A 582 23.76 -5.17 30.03
CA LEU A 582 24.43 -5.27 31.32
C LEU A 582 25.06 -6.66 31.50
N GLN A 583 26.28 -6.70 32.05
CA GLN A 583 26.95 -7.97 32.38
C GLN A 583 26.31 -8.61 33.62
N ALA A 584 26.50 -9.93 33.78
CA ALA A 584 26.03 -10.64 34.96
C ALA A 584 26.69 -10.10 36.26
N GLY A 585 25.88 -9.72 37.24
CA GLY A 585 26.33 -9.03 38.46
C GLY A 585 25.20 -8.39 39.26
N GLN A 586 25.54 -7.81 40.41
CA GLN A 586 24.61 -7.05 41.25
C GLN A 586 24.69 -5.55 40.94
N TYR A 587 23.54 -4.91 40.77
CA TYR A 587 23.41 -3.50 40.42
C TYR A 587 22.43 -2.81 41.38
N SER A 588 22.53 -1.49 41.48
CA SER A 588 21.66 -0.68 42.32
C SER A 588 21.13 0.52 41.52
N LEU A 589 19.82 0.75 41.55
CA LEU A 589 19.14 1.83 40.83
C LEU A 589 18.55 2.82 41.83
N SER A 590 19.17 4.00 41.95
CA SER A 590 18.71 5.09 42.80
C SER A 590 17.79 6.02 42.02
N VAL A 591 16.53 6.12 42.43
CA VAL A 591 15.50 6.95 41.79
C VAL A 591 15.14 8.07 42.74
N ARG A 592 15.44 9.33 42.38
CA ARG A 592 14.91 10.52 43.09
C ARG A 592 13.66 11.02 42.38
N PHE A 593 12.59 11.20 43.14
CA PHE A 593 11.31 11.67 42.64
C PHE A 593 10.70 12.68 43.62
N ARG A 594 9.57 13.28 43.24
CA ARG A 594 8.76 14.13 44.10
C ARG A 594 7.30 13.88 43.78
N ALA A 595 6.49 13.56 44.78
CA ALA A 595 5.04 13.43 44.62
C ALA A 595 4.31 14.60 45.31
N ALA A 596 3.42 15.26 44.59
CA ALA A 596 2.59 16.37 45.06
C ALA A 596 1.10 16.06 44.88
N TRP A 597 0.25 16.66 45.71
CA TRP A 597 -1.21 16.45 45.70
C TRP A 597 -1.61 14.96 45.72
N VAL A 598 -0.94 14.18 46.59
CA VAL A 598 -1.21 12.76 46.78
C VAL A 598 -2.64 12.55 47.28
N LEU A 599 -3.48 11.93 46.46
CA LEU A 599 -4.91 11.74 46.72
C LEU A 599 -5.14 10.72 47.83
N ARG A 600 -4.38 9.61 47.81
CA ARG A 600 -4.53 8.48 48.73
C ARG A 600 -3.14 8.05 49.24
N PRO A 601 -2.66 8.60 50.38
CA PRO A 601 -1.26 8.43 50.82
C PRO A 601 -0.80 6.99 51.09
N LYS A 602 -1.72 6.07 51.38
CA LYS A 602 -1.42 4.64 51.61
C LYS A 602 -1.43 3.79 50.34
N GLU A 603 -1.72 4.38 49.18
CA GLU A 603 -1.65 3.71 47.89
C GLU A 603 -0.35 4.08 47.16
N PRO A 604 0.09 3.26 46.19
CA PRO A 604 1.26 3.57 45.38
C PRO A 604 1.16 4.92 44.66
N VAL A 605 2.31 5.53 44.41
CA VAL A 605 2.46 6.70 43.52
C VAL A 605 3.32 6.38 42.30
N LEU A 606 4.35 5.55 42.49
CA LEU A 606 5.29 5.11 41.47
C LEU A 606 5.51 3.58 41.58
N THR A 607 5.59 2.90 40.44
CA THR A 607 6.17 1.55 40.33
C THR A 607 7.35 1.58 39.37
N VAL A 608 8.42 0.85 39.70
CA VAL A 608 9.60 0.69 38.85
C VAL A 608 9.79 -0.79 38.53
N GLU A 609 9.65 -1.17 37.26
CA GLU A 609 9.99 -2.52 36.78
C GLU A 609 11.40 -2.53 36.19
N ILE A 610 12.13 -3.63 36.38
CA ILE A 610 13.41 -3.89 35.71
C ILE A 610 13.30 -5.27 35.04
N ALA A 611 13.52 -5.34 33.72
CA ALA A 611 13.29 -6.53 32.91
C ALA A 611 14.42 -6.78 31.90
N ALA A 612 14.58 -8.03 31.45
CA ALA A 612 15.51 -8.44 30.41
C ALA A 612 14.86 -9.52 29.53
N GLY A 613 14.92 -9.39 28.20
CA GLY A 613 14.36 -10.41 27.28
C GLY A 613 12.86 -10.67 27.46
N GLY A 614 12.10 -9.67 27.90
CA GLY A 614 10.67 -9.82 28.26
C GLY A 614 10.41 -10.42 29.65
N LYS A 615 11.43 -10.94 30.34
CA LYS A 615 11.35 -11.44 31.72
C LYS A 615 11.58 -10.30 32.72
N VAL A 616 10.61 -10.05 33.59
CA VAL A 616 10.77 -9.13 34.73
C VAL A 616 11.72 -9.75 35.77
N LEU A 617 12.70 -8.97 36.22
CA LEU A 617 13.72 -9.37 37.20
C LEU A 617 13.40 -8.83 38.60
N THR A 618 12.89 -7.60 38.70
CA THR A 618 12.36 -7.02 39.95
C THR A 618 11.28 -5.98 39.66
N VAL A 619 10.42 -5.73 40.64
CA VAL A 619 9.40 -4.68 40.65
C VAL A 619 9.39 -4.01 42.02
N GLU A 620 9.70 -2.72 42.06
CA GLU A 620 9.58 -1.89 43.26
C GLU A 620 8.25 -1.11 43.22
N VAL A 621 7.54 -1.05 44.34
CA VAL A 621 6.25 -0.34 44.46
C VAL A 621 6.34 0.73 45.55
N VAL A 622 6.48 1.98 45.14
CA VAL A 622 6.69 3.13 46.02
C VAL A 622 5.36 3.77 46.39
N SER A 623 5.05 3.76 47.69
CA SER A 623 3.93 4.49 48.30
C SER A 623 4.46 5.69 49.10
N MET A 624 3.59 6.63 49.50
CA MET A 624 4.04 7.88 50.13
C MET A 624 4.18 7.78 51.66
N ASP A 625 5.41 7.55 52.12
CA ASP A 625 5.81 7.51 53.53
C ASP A 625 6.58 8.77 54.01
N GLY A 626 6.97 9.65 53.08
CA GLY A 626 7.79 10.83 53.33
C GLY A 626 9.18 10.80 52.65
N THR A 627 9.50 9.74 51.89
CA THR A 627 10.72 9.66 51.08
C THR A 627 10.56 10.27 49.68
N ASP A 628 11.53 11.09 49.27
CA ASP A 628 11.69 11.62 47.90
C ASP A 628 12.65 10.76 47.05
N SER A 629 13.00 9.55 47.50
CA SER A 629 13.90 8.64 46.79
C SER A 629 13.76 7.17 47.20
N SER A 630 13.82 6.26 46.23
CA SER A 630 13.98 4.81 46.45
C SER A 630 15.30 4.32 45.84
N ASN A 631 15.85 3.22 46.36
CA ASN A 631 17.07 2.60 45.85
C ASN A 631 16.86 1.08 45.71
N ILE A 632 16.92 0.59 44.46
CA ILE A 632 16.45 -0.74 44.08
C ILE A 632 17.66 -1.61 43.74
N GLU A 633 17.93 -2.65 44.54
CA GLU A 633 18.95 -3.64 44.22
C GLU A 633 18.40 -4.73 43.29
N PHE A 634 19.16 -5.08 42.26
CA PHE A 634 18.80 -6.17 41.33
C PHE A 634 20.03 -6.97 40.89
N THR A 635 19.81 -8.20 40.42
CA THR A 635 20.88 -9.09 39.94
C THR A 635 20.63 -9.49 38.50
N VAL A 636 21.61 -9.23 37.64
CA VAL A 636 21.64 -9.73 36.26
C VAL A 636 22.21 -11.16 36.29
N PRO A 637 21.44 -12.19 35.90
CA PRO A 637 21.90 -13.58 36.04
C PRO A 637 22.95 -13.95 34.98
N PRO A 638 23.87 -14.91 35.28
CA PRO A 638 24.76 -15.47 34.27
C PRO A 638 23.96 -16.28 33.25
N GLY A 639 24.12 -15.97 31.95
CA GLY A 639 23.40 -16.61 30.85
C GLY A 639 22.43 -15.69 30.08
N VAL A 640 22.30 -14.42 30.48
CA VAL A 640 21.70 -13.34 29.68
C VAL A 640 22.52 -13.16 28.40
N ASP A 641 21.88 -13.25 27.23
CA ASP A 641 22.51 -12.92 25.95
C ASP A 641 22.51 -11.40 25.73
N LEU A 642 23.69 -10.80 25.56
CA LEU A 642 23.84 -9.35 25.48
C LEU A 642 23.26 -8.75 24.19
N ASP A 643 23.07 -9.55 23.14
CA ASP A 643 22.47 -9.10 21.88
C ASP A 643 20.94 -9.19 21.87
N THR A 644 20.33 -10.09 22.65
CA THR A 644 18.86 -10.28 22.70
C THR A 644 18.22 -9.85 24.03
N ASP A 645 18.77 -10.24 25.18
CA ASP A 645 18.21 -10.02 26.53
C ASP A 645 18.57 -8.64 27.13
N LYS A 646 18.43 -7.56 26.35
CA LYS A 646 18.80 -6.20 26.81
C LYS A 646 17.93 -5.75 27.99
N MET A 647 18.58 -5.13 28.98
CA MET A 647 17.94 -4.63 30.20
C MET A 647 17.07 -3.42 29.89
N GLU A 648 15.83 -3.42 30.38
CA GLU A 648 14.85 -2.35 30.26
C GLU A 648 14.40 -1.90 31.66
N PHE A 649 14.32 -0.59 31.89
CA PHE A 649 13.77 0.00 33.10
C PHE A 649 12.44 0.67 32.75
N ARG A 650 11.38 0.45 33.55
CA ARG A 650 10.05 1.03 33.28
C ARG A 650 9.51 1.71 34.52
N PHE A 651 8.86 2.85 34.36
CA PHE A 651 8.28 3.63 35.44
C PHE A 651 6.79 3.82 35.17
N ALA A 652 5.95 3.36 36.08
CA ALA A 652 4.50 3.49 36.00
C ALA A 652 3.95 4.39 37.11
N HIS A 653 2.98 5.25 36.77
CA HIS A 653 2.27 6.09 37.72
C HIS A 653 0.85 5.58 37.95
N HIS A 654 0.33 5.80 39.16
CA HIS A 654 -0.94 5.21 39.62
C HIS A 654 -2.13 6.18 39.63
N ALA A 655 -2.05 7.27 38.86
CA ALA A 655 -3.03 8.37 38.86
C ALA A 655 -3.34 8.94 40.27
N ASN A 656 -2.42 8.74 41.23
CA ASN A 656 -2.63 9.00 42.66
C ASN A 656 -1.91 10.27 43.16
N ALA A 657 -1.00 10.84 42.38
CA ALA A 657 -0.27 12.07 42.69
C ALA A 657 0.23 12.74 41.41
N SER A 658 0.60 14.03 41.47
CA SER A 658 1.50 14.63 40.49
C SER A 658 2.93 14.19 40.80
N LEU A 659 3.49 13.35 39.95
CA LEU A 659 4.77 12.67 40.17
C LEU A 659 5.84 13.22 39.23
N GLU A 660 6.90 13.80 39.78
CA GLU A 660 8.07 14.27 39.03
C GLU A 660 9.29 13.39 39.34
N VAL A 661 9.81 12.65 38.35
CA VAL A 661 11.08 11.91 38.46
C VAL A 661 12.22 12.86 38.10
N ARG A 662 13.26 12.96 38.95
CA ARG A 662 14.29 14.00 38.89
C ARG A 662 15.72 13.49 38.67
N GLU A 663 16.03 12.27 39.08
CA GLU A 663 17.31 11.59 38.87
C GLU A 663 17.08 10.08 38.88
N VAL A 664 17.72 9.33 37.99
CA VAL A 664 17.62 7.86 37.86
C VAL A 664 19.02 7.30 37.64
N GLN A 665 19.71 6.98 38.73
CA GLN A 665 21.13 6.66 38.71
C GLN A 665 21.39 5.15 38.89
N LEU A 666 21.88 4.51 37.82
CA LEU A 666 22.32 3.12 37.83
C LEU A 666 23.77 3.01 38.32
N SER A 667 24.00 2.18 39.33
CA SER A 667 25.30 1.95 39.96
C SER A 667 25.79 0.51 39.72
N ALA A 668 27.07 0.38 39.38
CA ALA A 668 27.75 -0.88 39.12
C ALA A 668 28.07 -1.67 40.42
N PRO A 669 28.43 -2.98 40.34
CA PRO A 669 28.68 -3.81 41.53
C PRO A 669 29.73 -3.23 42.48
N HIS A 670 29.45 -3.24 43.78
CA HIS A 670 30.43 -2.88 44.80
C HIS A 670 31.59 -3.89 44.82
N SER A 671 32.76 -3.46 44.35
CA SER A 671 33.94 -4.32 44.23
C SER A 671 34.59 -4.63 45.60
N THR A 672 34.16 -5.74 46.21
CA THR A 672 34.63 -6.24 47.51
C THR A 672 36.02 -6.91 47.48
N GLY A 673 36.97 -6.25 46.80
CA GLY A 673 38.42 -6.39 47.01
C GLY A 673 39.16 -7.48 46.20
N SER A 674 40.41 -7.15 45.81
CA SER A 674 41.40 -8.03 45.16
C SER A 674 41.02 -8.53 43.74
N LYS A 675 41.85 -8.41 42.69
CA LYS A 675 43.31 -8.17 42.59
C LYS A 675 43.64 -7.31 41.36
N LYS A 676 44.81 -6.68 41.36
CA LYS A 676 45.35 -5.97 40.18
C LYS A 676 45.75 -6.97 39.07
N SER A 677 45.01 -7.02 37.97
CA SER A 677 45.52 -7.52 36.68
C SER A 677 45.90 -6.34 35.79
N ARG A 678 47.18 -6.25 35.42
CA ARG A 678 47.65 -5.31 34.39
C ARG A 678 47.41 -5.94 33.01
N LEU A 679 46.44 -5.41 32.25
CA LEU A 679 46.43 -5.51 30.79
C LEU A 679 46.28 -4.12 30.19
N SER A 680 46.82 -3.94 28.99
CA SER A 680 47.21 -2.64 28.44
C SER A 680 46.10 -1.91 27.69
N ALA A 681 45.95 -0.61 27.96
CA ALA A 681 45.16 0.29 27.12
C ALA A 681 45.96 0.72 25.87
N PRO A 682 45.38 0.68 24.66
CA PRO A 682 45.86 1.45 23.51
C PRO A 682 45.53 2.94 23.71
N ASN A 683 46.46 3.83 23.41
CA ASN A 683 46.22 5.28 23.48
C ASN A 683 45.45 5.76 22.23
N PHE A 684 44.26 6.35 22.43
CA PHE A 684 43.63 7.22 21.44
C PHE A 684 43.45 8.64 22.01
N LEU A 685 44.32 9.56 21.60
CA LEU A 685 44.30 10.96 21.98
C LEU A 685 43.50 11.78 20.96
N TRP A 686 42.20 11.98 21.21
CA TRP A 686 41.42 13.01 20.52
C TRP A 686 41.38 14.29 21.37
N ARG A 687 41.94 15.38 20.83
CA ARG A 687 41.84 16.72 21.42
C ARG A 687 40.66 17.46 20.82
N SER A 688 39.56 17.58 21.56
CA SER A 688 38.44 18.44 21.18
C SER A 688 38.83 19.93 21.28
N PRO A 689 38.55 20.77 20.27
CA PRO A 689 38.63 22.22 20.43
C PRO A 689 37.45 22.74 21.26
N PRO A 690 37.58 23.86 22.00
CA PRO A 690 36.51 24.39 22.82
C PRO A 690 35.39 25.00 21.97
N LEU A 691 34.14 24.63 22.26
CA LEU A 691 32.93 25.21 21.66
C LEU A 691 32.83 26.70 22.02
N ARG A 692 32.68 27.55 20.99
CA ARG A 692 32.31 28.97 21.19
C ARG A 692 30.80 29.12 21.20
N LEU A 693 30.24 29.40 22.38
CA LEU A 693 28.85 29.80 22.54
C LEU A 693 28.59 31.14 21.82
N PHE A 694 27.87 31.10 20.71
CA PHE A 694 27.40 32.31 20.01
C PHE A 694 26.03 32.73 20.53
N HIS A 695 26.00 33.53 21.60
CA HIS A 695 24.78 34.28 21.93
C HIS A 695 24.44 35.26 20.80
N ARG A 696 23.18 35.24 20.34
CA ARG A 696 22.56 36.37 19.63
C ARG A 696 21.55 37.04 20.57
N PRO A 697 21.56 38.37 20.72
CA PRO A 697 20.54 39.09 21.47
C PRO A 697 19.22 39.14 20.70
N PRO A 698 18.07 39.34 21.37
CA PRO A 698 16.77 39.48 20.71
C PRO A 698 16.72 40.73 19.84
N ARG A 699 16.05 40.63 18.68
CA ARG A 699 15.72 41.79 17.85
C ARG A 699 14.59 42.58 18.49
N GLN A 700 14.80 43.88 18.69
CA GLN A 700 13.72 44.83 18.97
C GLN A 700 12.80 44.91 17.75
N GLY A 701 11.48 45.01 17.99
CA GLY A 701 10.53 45.38 16.96
C GLY A 701 10.57 46.88 16.68
N VAL A 702 10.34 47.26 15.43
CA VAL A 702 10.05 48.64 15.01
C VAL A 702 8.85 48.57 14.07
N THR A 703 7.94 49.53 14.24
CA THR A 703 6.66 49.78 13.55
C THR A 703 6.53 49.24 12.13
#